data_AF-A0AA88NJX7-F1
#
_entry.id   AF-A0AA88NJX7-F1
#
_cell.length_a   1.000
_cell.length_b   1.000
_cell.length_c   1.000
_cell.angle_alpha   90.00
_cell.angle_beta   90.00
_cell.angle_gamma   90.00
#
_symmetry.space_group_name_H-M   'P 1'
#
loop_
_entity.id
_entity.type
_entity.pdbx_description
1 polymer ?
#
loop_
_entity_poly.entity_id
_entity_poly.type
_entity_poly.pdbx_seq_one_letter_code
_entity_poly.pdbx_strand_id
1 'polypeptide(L)'
;MTGDMADREQGKEKKNKDKQECCGYPISIFFIVVNEFCERFSYYGMRAVLVLYFRYFLRWDDDFATTIYHTFVALCYLTPILGAIIADSWLGKFKTIVYLSIVYTIGQAVMAISAVHDITDGNKDGTPDSMTFHVALSMVGLLLIALGTGGIKPCVAAFGGDQFQDHQEKQRSTFFSIFYLSINAGSLLSTIITPILRAQDCGINSQQKCYPLAFGVPAALMAVALVVFILGSSMYIKEAPKGNIMMEVCRCIAFANKNRWKHRGSCFPKREHWLDWAEERYDKLLITQVKMVLKVLFLYIPLPMFWALFDQQGSRWTLQATTMNGNFGLFIVQPDQMQTVNAILILLMVPVVDNVVYPLIKKCGLNFTPLKRMTVGMFLGALAFVAAALVQVQIDQTVPVFPSSSEAQVKFLNLDNSVLNISVNGNPYEIQPFQSYGYVSLNTDTMDLSVGNKTHVPYPLMKGKRQTLLLTYDNIPGESIDLNTKPEQGDNDIRFVNGYREELSVKSGSKDMGSVGQFEFSNYTLFPEGTATFIISGSTEQCKYSMDLGFGSSYTLLIPSNFTFGPECASTIQQVEDIKPNTMHMAWQIPQYFLMTCGEVVFSVTGLEFSYSQAPKNMKSVLQAGWLLTTAVGNIIVLIVAEVGQLPEQWAEYVLFAALLICVCVIFSIMAHFYTYTDPAEIEAQFSEKDPDDKEKNKPIEMQMEPVFEKKQTKI
;
A
#
# COMPACT_ATOMS: atom_id res chain seq x y z
N MET A 1 13.42 -53.45 51.08
CA MET A 1 14.33 -52.70 50.18
C MET A 1 13.76 -52.77 48.78
N THR A 2 12.87 -51.85 48.41
CA THR A 2 12.44 -51.49 47.04
C THR A 2 11.15 -50.67 47.17
N GLY A 3 11.28 -49.41 47.57
CA GLY A 3 10.14 -48.49 47.72
C GLY A 3 10.53 -47.01 47.70
N ASP A 4 11.75 -46.66 47.29
CA ASP A 4 12.31 -45.30 47.46
C ASP A 4 13.05 -44.77 46.22
N MET A 5 12.82 -45.35 45.04
CA MET A 5 13.47 -44.91 43.78
C MET A 5 12.53 -44.41 42.69
N ALA A 6 11.20 -44.55 42.83
CA ALA A 6 10.25 -44.06 41.82
C ALA A 6 9.76 -42.62 42.08
N ASP A 7 9.75 -42.17 43.34
CA ASP A 7 9.26 -40.81 43.71
C ASP A 7 10.33 -39.70 43.63
N ARG A 8 11.53 -40.00 43.11
CA ARG A 8 12.60 -39.00 42.92
C ARG A 8 12.79 -38.53 41.48
N GLU A 9 12.09 -39.10 40.49
CA GLU A 9 12.20 -38.68 39.09
C GLU A 9 11.04 -37.80 38.57
N GLN A 10 9.89 -37.75 39.24
CA GLN A 10 8.80 -36.82 38.89
C GLN A 10 8.89 -35.44 39.58
N GLY A 11 9.88 -35.23 40.46
CA GLY A 11 10.07 -33.99 41.21
C GLY A 11 11.07 -32.98 40.62
N LYS A 12 11.59 -33.18 39.39
CA LYS A 12 12.74 -32.42 38.87
C LYS A 12 12.48 -31.42 37.74
N GLU A 13 11.25 -31.15 37.34
CA GLU A 13 10.95 -30.19 36.24
C GLU A 13 9.99 -29.03 36.57
N LYS A 14 9.87 -28.64 37.84
CA LYS A 14 9.35 -27.31 38.20
C LYS A 14 10.31 -26.57 39.13
N LYS A 15 11.53 -26.30 38.64
CA LYS A 15 12.28 -25.17 39.15
C LYS A 15 11.56 -23.90 38.70
N ASN A 16 10.78 -23.32 39.61
CA ASN A 16 10.43 -21.89 39.58
C ASN A 16 11.73 -21.11 39.35
N LYS A 17 11.97 -20.69 38.12
CA LYS A 17 12.72 -19.46 37.90
C LYS A 17 11.77 -18.38 38.37
N ASP A 18 12.05 -17.76 39.51
CA ASP A 18 11.49 -16.46 39.86
C ASP A 18 11.78 -15.53 38.67
N LYS A 19 10.81 -15.43 37.77
CA LYS A 19 10.94 -14.58 36.59
C LYS A 19 10.80 -13.17 37.13
N GLN A 20 11.81 -12.38 36.83
CA GLN A 20 11.94 -11.02 37.29
C GLN A 20 10.75 -10.22 36.70
N GLU A 21 9.80 -9.89 37.55
CA GLU A 21 8.63 -9.07 37.21
C GLU A 21 8.97 -7.60 37.50
N CYS A 22 8.70 -6.72 36.56
CA CYS A 22 8.81 -5.28 36.76
C CYS A 22 7.41 -4.68 36.66
N CYS A 23 6.96 -3.97 37.70
CA CYS A 23 5.61 -3.38 37.78
C CYS A 23 4.47 -4.38 37.50
N GLY A 24 4.64 -5.67 37.85
CA GLY A 24 3.64 -6.72 37.64
C GLY A 24 3.56 -7.27 36.21
N TYR A 25 4.53 -6.93 35.35
CA TYR A 25 4.69 -7.46 33.99
C TYR A 25 5.95 -8.33 33.87
N PRO A 26 5.89 -9.45 33.12
CA PRO A 26 7.10 -10.17 32.74
C PRO A 26 8.00 -9.27 31.90
N ILE A 27 9.29 -9.13 32.27
CA ILE A 27 10.25 -8.30 31.52
C ILE A 27 10.38 -8.76 30.05
N SER A 28 10.05 -10.03 29.75
CA SER A 28 10.00 -10.57 28.39
C SER A 28 9.07 -9.79 27.45
N ILE A 29 8.01 -9.16 27.97
CA ILE A 29 7.03 -8.41 27.17
C ILE A 29 7.66 -7.21 26.49
N PHE A 30 8.60 -6.52 27.17
CA PHE A 30 9.28 -5.35 26.62
C PHE A 30 9.96 -5.67 25.28
N PHE A 31 10.65 -6.82 25.19
CA PHE A 31 11.31 -7.25 23.96
C PHE A 31 10.32 -7.51 22.81
N ILE A 32 9.13 -8.05 23.12
CA ILE A 32 8.09 -8.32 22.12
C ILE A 32 7.48 -7.01 21.60
N VAL A 33 7.22 -6.06 22.50
CA VAL A 33 6.64 -4.75 22.14
C VAL A 33 7.62 -3.93 21.29
N VAL A 34 8.91 -3.88 21.66
CA VAL A 34 9.93 -3.21 20.84
C VAL A 34 10.10 -3.88 19.49
N ASN A 35 10.11 -5.22 19.44
CA ASN A 35 10.13 -5.96 18.18
C ASN A 35 8.93 -5.59 17.29
N GLU A 36 7.72 -5.55 17.86
CA GLU A 36 6.51 -5.18 17.11
C GLU A 36 6.59 -3.75 16.58
N PHE A 37 7.01 -2.78 17.40
CA PHE A 37 7.16 -1.39 16.97
C PHE A 37 8.14 -1.27 15.79
N CYS A 38 9.32 -1.88 15.88
CA CYS A 38 10.34 -1.82 14.84
C CYS A 38 9.91 -2.54 13.55
N GLU A 39 9.24 -3.69 13.66
CA GLU A 39 8.69 -4.40 12.49
C GLU A 39 7.61 -3.57 11.80
N ARG A 40 6.69 -2.97 12.56
CA ARG A 40 5.62 -2.14 12.01
C ARG A 40 6.16 -0.88 11.35
N PHE A 41 7.16 -0.23 11.96
CA PHE A 41 7.88 0.86 11.33
C PHE A 41 8.48 0.41 9.99
N SER A 42 9.19 -0.73 9.99
CA SER A 42 9.87 -1.24 8.80
C SER A 42 8.89 -1.55 7.66
N TYR A 43 7.78 -2.23 7.97
CA TYR A 43 6.77 -2.61 6.99
C TYR A 43 6.05 -1.39 6.38
N TYR A 44 5.48 -0.51 7.22
CA TYR A 44 4.71 0.64 6.73
C TYR A 44 5.59 1.69 6.05
N GLY A 45 6.80 1.92 6.56
CA GLY A 45 7.73 2.88 5.97
C GLY A 45 8.18 2.46 4.57
N MET A 46 8.59 1.20 4.40
CA MET A 46 8.97 0.67 3.09
C MET A 46 7.77 0.66 2.13
N ARG A 47 6.60 0.22 2.60
CA ARG A 47 5.38 0.16 1.78
C ARG A 47 4.95 1.56 1.29
N ALA A 48 5.08 2.59 2.12
CA ALA A 48 4.63 3.95 1.78
C ALA A 48 5.35 4.53 0.56
N VAL A 49 6.65 4.29 0.44
CA VAL A 49 7.50 4.82 -0.65
C VAL A 49 7.56 3.92 -1.88
N LEU A 50 7.01 2.70 -1.80
CA LEU A 50 7.27 1.62 -2.75
C LEU A 50 6.73 1.90 -4.16
N VAL A 51 5.54 2.48 -4.28
CA VAL A 51 4.96 2.80 -5.60
C VAL A 51 5.77 3.87 -6.32
N LEU A 52 6.27 4.87 -5.58
CA LEU A 52 7.13 5.92 -6.15
C LEU A 52 8.51 5.39 -6.52
N TYR A 53 9.03 4.41 -5.78
CA TYR A 53 10.25 3.68 -6.18
C TYR A 53 10.06 2.98 -7.52
N PHE A 54 8.96 2.26 -7.73
CA PHE A 54 8.67 1.63 -9.02
C PHE A 54 8.56 2.66 -10.14
N ARG A 55 7.87 3.78 -9.89
CA ARG A 55 7.61 4.82 -10.89
C ARG A 55 8.85 5.62 -11.27
N TYR A 56 9.63 6.09 -10.28
CA TYR A 56 10.73 7.03 -10.51
C TYR A 56 12.09 6.36 -10.60
N PHE A 57 12.32 5.29 -9.83
CA PHE A 57 13.62 4.60 -9.83
C PHE A 57 13.66 3.49 -10.88
N LEU A 58 12.70 2.56 -10.86
CA LEU A 58 12.62 1.47 -11.85
C LEU A 58 12.04 1.93 -13.21
N ARG A 59 11.52 3.16 -13.29
CA ARG A 59 10.94 3.78 -14.50
C ARG A 59 9.78 2.98 -15.10
N TRP A 60 8.95 2.40 -14.25
CA TRP A 60 7.72 1.74 -14.67
C TRP A 60 6.58 2.74 -14.79
N ASP A 61 5.63 2.47 -15.68
CA ASP A 61 4.39 3.23 -15.76
C ASP A 61 3.51 3.01 -14.51
N ASP A 62 2.55 3.91 -14.33
CA ASP A 62 1.66 3.96 -13.16
C ASP A 62 0.84 2.66 -12.98
N ASP A 63 0.44 2.02 -14.07
CA ASP A 63 -0.37 0.79 -14.05
C ASP A 63 0.50 -0.40 -13.64
N PHE A 64 1.66 -0.57 -14.27
CA PHE A 64 2.58 -1.67 -13.92
C PHE A 64 3.12 -1.52 -12.48
N ALA A 65 3.43 -0.30 -12.04
CA ALA A 65 3.82 -0.03 -10.66
C ALA A 65 2.70 -0.42 -9.66
N THR A 66 1.45 -0.09 -9.99
CA THR A 66 0.27 -0.45 -9.19
C THR A 66 0.08 -1.97 -9.13
N THR A 67 0.23 -2.66 -10.27
CA THR A 67 0.14 -4.14 -10.37
C THR A 67 1.17 -4.84 -9.49
N ILE A 68 2.44 -4.43 -9.54
CA ILE A 68 3.47 -5.05 -8.70
C ILE A 68 3.27 -4.73 -7.22
N TYR A 69 2.86 -3.50 -6.89
CA TYR A 69 2.53 -3.11 -5.51
C TYR A 69 1.44 -4.00 -4.91
N HIS A 70 0.31 -4.18 -5.60
CA HIS A 70 -0.79 -5.00 -5.11
C HIS A 70 -0.45 -6.50 -5.13
N THR A 71 0.38 -6.96 -6.06
CA THR A 71 0.91 -8.34 -6.03
C THR A 71 1.73 -8.60 -4.76
N PHE A 72 2.61 -7.66 -4.41
CA PHE A 72 3.40 -7.73 -3.18
C PHE A 72 2.48 -7.75 -1.93
N VAL A 73 1.50 -6.84 -1.86
CA VAL A 73 0.56 -6.81 -0.73
C VAL A 73 -0.26 -8.09 -0.64
N ALA A 74 -0.75 -8.62 -1.76
CA ALA A 74 -1.48 -9.89 -1.80
C ALA A 74 -0.63 -11.04 -1.22
N LEU A 75 0.65 -11.13 -1.60
CA LEU A 75 1.57 -12.12 -1.05
C LEU A 75 1.77 -11.94 0.46
N CYS A 76 1.97 -10.71 0.96
CA CYS A 76 2.10 -10.43 2.40
C CYS A 76 0.91 -10.88 3.25
N TYR A 77 -0.30 -10.92 2.67
CA TYR A 77 -1.53 -11.34 3.34
C TYR A 77 -1.93 -12.80 3.04
N LEU A 78 -1.30 -13.44 2.05
CA LEU A 78 -1.47 -14.87 1.74
C LEU A 78 -0.50 -15.76 2.52
N THR A 79 0.76 -15.35 2.64
CA THR A 79 1.82 -16.10 3.35
C THR A 79 1.62 -16.29 4.86
N PRO A 80 0.76 -15.55 5.61
CA PRO A 80 0.38 -15.90 6.98
C PRO A 80 -0.14 -17.32 7.15
N ILE A 81 -0.85 -17.86 6.15
CA ILE A 81 -1.31 -19.26 6.18
C ILE A 81 -0.12 -20.21 6.30
N LEU A 82 0.95 -19.96 5.54
CA LEU A 82 2.18 -20.76 5.59
C LEU A 82 2.88 -20.60 6.94
N GLY A 83 2.98 -19.36 7.44
CA GLY A 83 3.58 -19.06 8.75
C GLY A 83 2.90 -19.80 9.89
N ALA A 84 1.56 -19.77 9.93
CA ALA A 84 0.77 -20.49 10.92
C ALA A 84 0.98 -22.02 10.83
N ILE A 85 0.95 -22.60 9.63
CA ILE A 85 1.17 -24.03 9.43
C ILE A 85 2.56 -24.46 9.92
N ILE A 86 3.60 -23.66 9.65
CA ILE A 86 4.98 -23.93 10.05
C ILE A 86 5.13 -23.83 11.58
N ALA A 87 4.54 -22.80 12.19
CA ALA A 87 4.57 -22.61 13.64
C ALA A 87 3.85 -23.72 14.41
N ASP A 88 2.64 -24.08 13.98
CA ASP A 88 1.80 -25.01 14.72
C ASP A 88 2.18 -26.48 14.45
N SER A 89 2.66 -26.81 13.25
CA SER A 89 2.98 -28.21 12.88
C SER A 89 4.42 -28.62 13.15
N TRP A 90 5.39 -27.71 13.01
CA TRP A 90 6.80 -28.12 12.86
C TRP A 90 7.77 -27.40 13.80
N LEU A 91 7.86 -26.07 13.72
CA LEU A 91 8.95 -25.32 14.35
C LEU A 91 8.60 -24.75 15.73
N GLY A 92 7.31 -24.54 16.03
CA GLY A 92 6.86 -23.75 17.16
C GLY A 92 6.97 -22.24 16.90
N LYS A 93 6.08 -21.44 17.53
CA LYS A 93 5.95 -19.98 17.31
C LYS A 93 7.29 -19.24 17.40
N PHE A 94 8.09 -19.48 18.44
CA PHE A 94 9.36 -18.79 18.65
C PHE A 94 10.36 -18.99 17.49
N LYS A 95 10.58 -20.24 17.07
CA LYS A 95 11.53 -20.54 15.98
C LYS A 95 11.03 -20.00 14.65
N THR A 96 9.72 -20.12 14.38
CA THR A 96 9.11 -19.54 13.17
C THR A 96 9.33 -18.03 13.10
N ILE A 97 9.10 -17.31 14.21
CA ILE A 97 9.34 -15.86 14.27
C ILE A 97 10.81 -15.54 13.96
N VAL A 98 11.76 -16.24 14.58
CA VAL A 98 13.19 -15.99 14.36
C VAL A 98 13.61 -16.28 12.92
N TYR A 99 13.31 -17.46 12.37
CA TYR A 99 13.75 -17.82 11.02
C TYR A 99 13.12 -16.93 9.94
N LEU A 100 11.82 -16.63 10.04
CA LEU A 100 11.16 -15.77 9.05
C LEU A 100 11.54 -14.30 9.22
N SER A 101 11.91 -13.85 10.43
CA SER A 101 12.48 -12.51 10.63
C SER A 101 13.90 -12.37 10.05
N ILE A 102 14.70 -13.44 10.03
CA ILE A 102 16.00 -13.45 9.31
C ILE A 102 15.75 -13.28 7.81
N VAL A 103 14.84 -14.07 7.23
CA VAL A 103 14.44 -13.95 5.82
C VAL A 103 13.94 -12.54 5.51
N TYR A 104 13.13 -11.97 6.40
CA TYR A 104 12.65 -10.60 6.28
C TYR A 104 13.80 -9.58 6.28
N THR A 105 14.73 -9.69 7.24
CA THR A 105 15.88 -8.78 7.35
C THR A 105 16.76 -8.84 6.09
N ILE A 106 17.01 -10.04 5.55
CA ILE A 106 17.73 -10.22 4.29
C ILE A 106 16.96 -9.55 3.14
N GLY A 107 15.65 -9.76 3.05
CA GLY A 107 14.82 -9.13 2.03
C GLY A 107 14.89 -7.59 2.05
N GLN A 108 14.82 -6.98 3.24
CA GLN A 108 14.96 -5.53 3.40
C GLN A 108 16.37 -5.03 3.03
N ALA A 109 17.42 -5.79 3.39
CA ALA A 109 18.79 -5.44 3.01
C ALA A 109 18.98 -5.52 1.48
N VAL A 110 18.44 -6.55 0.83
CA VAL A 110 18.46 -6.69 -0.64
C VAL A 110 17.71 -5.52 -1.30
N MET A 111 16.55 -5.12 -0.77
CA MET A 111 15.82 -3.94 -1.25
C MET A 111 16.65 -2.65 -1.14
N ALA A 112 17.31 -2.42 0.01
CA ALA A 112 18.15 -1.24 0.20
C ALA A 112 19.34 -1.20 -0.78
N ILE A 113 19.98 -2.35 -1.02
CA ILE A 113 21.07 -2.47 -2.02
C ILE A 113 20.53 -2.25 -3.43
N SER A 114 19.34 -2.77 -3.75
CA SER A 114 18.72 -2.61 -5.06
C SER A 114 18.42 -1.16 -5.42
N ALA A 115 18.35 -0.26 -4.44
CA ALA A 115 18.04 1.15 -4.65
C ALA A 115 19.28 2.05 -4.88
N VAL A 116 20.49 1.51 -4.98
CA VAL A 116 21.73 2.31 -5.13
C VAL A 116 22.15 2.41 -6.60
N HIS A 117 21.87 3.54 -7.29
CA HIS A 117 22.32 3.75 -8.68
C HIS A 117 23.83 3.49 -8.90
N ASP A 118 24.69 3.97 -8.00
CA ASP A 118 26.15 3.87 -8.11
C ASP A 118 26.69 2.42 -8.26
N ILE A 119 25.90 1.39 -7.96
CA ILE A 119 26.33 -0.01 -8.13
C ILE A 119 26.49 -0.38 -9.60
N THR A 120 25.65 0.18 -10.48
CA THR A 120 25.69 -0.11 -11.92
C THR A 120 25.88 1.13 -12.79
N ASP A 121 26.03 2.32 -12.20
CA ASP A 121 26.37 3.57 -12.89
C ASP A 121 27.90 3.68 -13.07
N GLY A 122 28.44 2.99 -14.09
CA GLY A 122 29.87 2.98 -14.39
C GLY A 122 30.33 4.26 -15.11
N ASN A 123 29.42 4.90 -15.85
CA ASN A 123 29.68 6.12 -16.62
C ASN A 123 29.54 7.41 -15.79
N LYS A 124 28.97 7.33 -14.58
CA LYS A 124 28.73 8.41 -13.61
C LYS A 124 27.78 9.49 -14.13
N ASP A 125 26.85 9.12 -15.00
CA ASP A 125 25.83 10.04 -15.54
C ASP A 125 24.62 10.19 -14.61
N GLY A 126 24.57 9.46 -13.50
CA GLY A 126 23.47 9.48 -12.54
C GLY A 126 22.36 8.49 -12.84
N THR A 127 22.51 7.67 -13.88
CA THR A 127 21.55 6.64 -14.27
C THR A 127 22.18 5.24 -14.25
N PRO A 128 21.45 4.19 -13.81
CA PRO A 128 21.97 2.84 -13.82
C PRO A 128 22.22 2.32 -15.25
N ASP A 129 23.43 1.83 -15.55
CA ASP A 129 23.71 1.20 -16.85
C ASP A 129 22.93 -0.12 -17.01
N SER A 130 22.56 -0.79 -15.90
CA SER A 130 21.83 -2.06 -15.90
C SER A 130 20.57 -2.02 -15.02
N MET A 131 19.48 -1.49 -15.57
CA MET A 131 18.18 -1.48 -14.89
C MET A 131 17.69 -2.91 -14.53
N THR A 132 18.01 -3.90 -15.36
CA THR A 132 17.66 -5.31 -15.12
C THR A 132 18.20 -5.84 -13.79
N PHE A 133 19.40 -5.42 -13.39
CA PHE A 133 19.99 -5.80 -12.11
C PHE A 133 19.15 -5.27 -10.93
N HIS A 134 18.79 -3.99 -10.98
CA HIS A 134 17.97 -3.33 -9.97
C HIS A 134 16.58 -3.96 -9.86
N VAL A 135 15.94 -4.24 -11.01
CA VAL A 135 14.65 -4.94 -11.06
C VAL A 135 14.74 -6.33 -10.43
N ALA A 136 15.73 -7.14 -10.82
CA ALA A 136 15.87 -8.51 -10.31
C ALA A 136 16.08 -8.55 -8.79
N LEU A 137 16.98 -7.72 -8.26
CA LEU A 137 17.20 -7.62 -6.82
C LEU A 137 15.93 -7.12 -6.09
N SER A 138 15.24 -6.13 -6.65
CA SER A 138 13.99 -5.62 -6.07
C SER A 138 12.93 -6.73 -5.96
N MET A 139 12.75 -7.54 -7.01
CA MET A 139 11.75 -8.61 -6.99
C MET A 139 12.11 -9.72 -5.98
N VAL A 140 13.40 -10.07 -5.88
CA VAL A 140 13.89 -11.01 -4.86
C VAL A 140 13.67 -10.43 -3.46
N GLY A 141 14.01 -9.16 -3.25
CA GLY A 141 13.82 -8.46 -1.98
C GLY A 141 12.35 -8.46 -1.54
N LEU A 142 11.43 -8.07 -2.42
CA LEU A 142 9.99 -8.07 -2.15
C LEU A 142 9.43 -9.46 -1.85
N LEU A 143 9.87 -10.50 -2.57
CA LEU A 143 9.45 -11.87 -2.30
C LEU A 143 9.88 -12.33 -0.90
N LEU A 144 11.14 -12.08 -0.54
CA LEU A 144 11.68 -12.42 0.78
C LEU A 144 10.97 -11.64 1.89
N ILE A 145 10.69 -10.35 1.68
CA ILE A 145 9.90 -9.53 2.60
C ILE A 145 8.49 -10.11 2.77
N ALA A 146 7.80 -10.44 1.67
CA ALA A 146 6.45 -10.98 1.72
C ALA A 146 6.36 -12.31 2.48
N LEU A 147 7.34 -13.19 2.29
CA LEU A 147 7.48 -14.43 3.07
C LEU A 147 7.76 -14.16 4.55
N GLY A 148 8.65 -13.19 4.82
CA GLY A 148 9.05 -12.77 6.16
C GLY A 148 7.90 -12.18 6.97
N THR A 149 7.38 -11.01 6.55
CA THR A 149 6.31 -10.28 7.28
C THR A 149 5.05 -11.12 7.40
N GLY A 150 4.60 -11.75 6.31
CA GLY A 150 3.37 -12.54 6.36
C GLY A 150 3.53 -13.76 7.25
N GLY A 151 4.69 -14.43 7.22
CA GLY A 151 4.99 -15.57 8.06
C GLY A 151 5.00 -15.29 9.57
N ILE A 152 5.47 -14.10 9.99
CA ILE A 152 5.55 -13.72 11.42
C ILE A 152 4.23 -13.15 11.96
N LYS A 153 3.41 -12.49 11.12
CA LYS A 153 2.15 -11.84 11.52
C LYS A 153 1.24 -12.69 12.42
N PRO A 154 0.91 -13.95 12.10
CA PRO A 154 0.02 -14.76 12.95
C PRO A 154 0.70 -15.23 14.24
N CYS A 155 2.03 -15.20 14.30
CA CYS A 155 2.79 -15.79 15.39
C CYS A 155 3.11 -14.80 16.51
N VAL A 156 3.44 -13.54 16.20
CA VAL A 156 3.98 -12.59 17.19
C VAL A 156 2.95 -12.20 18.25
N ALA A 157 1.73 -11.83 17.83
CA ALA A 157 0.66 -11.46 18.75
C ALA A 157 0.26 -12.64 19.66
N ALA A 158 0.14 -13.84 19.07
CA ALA A 158 -0.14 -15.06 19.82
C ALA A 158 0.98 -15.39 20.81
N PHE A 159 2.24 -15.30 20.39
CA PHE A 159 3.40 -15.54 21.24
C PHE A 159 3.51 -14.56 22.40
N GLY A 160 3.15 -13.28 22.20
CA GLY A 160 3.04 -12.28 23.25
C GLY A 160 1.95 -12.60 24.28
N GLY A 161 0.79 -13.07 23.81
CA GLY A 161 -0.30 -13.53 24.68
C GLY A 161 0.10 -14.74 25.56
N ASP A 162 0.88 -15.67 25.02
CA ASP A 162 1.36 -16.87 25.72
C ASP A 162 2.35 -16.57 26.87
N GLN A 163 2.81 -15.32 27.02
CA GLN A 163 3.74 -14.95 28.10
C GLN A 163 3.05 -14.72 29.45
N PHE A 164 1.72 -14.62 29.46
CA PHE A 164 0.93 -14.42 30.67
C PHE A 164 0.34 -15.73 31.15
N GLN A 165 0.29 -15.92 32.47
CA GLN A 165 -0.41 -17.05 33.09
C GLN A 165 -1.91 -16.78 33.22
N ASP A 166 -2.72 -17.82 33.46
CA ASP A 166 -4.19 -17.72 33.53
C ASP A 166 -4.69 -16.72 34.59
N HIS A 167 -3.95 -16.51 35.68
CA HIS A 167 -4.31 -15.55 36.72
C HIS A 167 -4.02 -14.08 36.35
N GLN A 168 -3.33 -13.83 35.23
CA GLN A 168 -2.87 -12.49 34.80
C GLN A 168 -3.73 -11.89 33.69
N GLU A 169 -5.05 -12.13 33.70
CA GLU A 169 -5.94 -11.67 32.61
C GLU A 169 -5.94 -10.15 32.42
N LYS A 170 -5.88 -9.40 33.53
CA LYS A 170 -5.82 -7.93 33.48
C LYS A 170 -4.53 -7.43 32.82
N GLN A 171 -3.37 -8.00 33.17
CA GLN A 171 -2.11 -7.63 32.54
C GLN A 171 -2.09 -8.00 31.04
N ARG A 172 -2.66 -9.16 30.68
CA ARG A 172 -2.79 -9.62 29.29
C ARG A 172 -3.62 -8.66 28.44
N SER A 173 -4.74 -8.14 28.97
CA SER A 173 -5.56 -7.13 28.29
C SER A 173 -4.80 -5.80 28.07
N THR A 174 -4.10 -5.31 29.10
CA THR A 174 -3.26 -4.12 28.96
C THR A 174 -2.13 -4.31 27.95
N PHE A 175 -1.53 -5.50 27.90
CA PHE A 175 -0.52 -5.83 26.88
C PHE A 175 -1.05 -5.65 25.47
N PHE A 176 -2.23 -6.20 25.15
CA PHE A 176 -2.83 -6.01 23.82
C PHE A 176 -3.12 -4.55 23.50
N SER A 177 -3.44 -3.73 24.51
CA SER A 177 -3.61 -2.28 24.32
C SER A 177 -2.29 -1.59 24.00
N ILE A 178 -1.20 -1.93 24.70
CA ILE A 178 0.16 -1.41 24.42
C ILE A 178 0.66 -1.89 23.06
N PHE A 179 0.35 -3.14 22.71
CA PHE A 179 0.68 -3.73 21.41
C PHE A 179 -0.02 -2.95 20.28
N TYR A 180 -1.31 -2.68 20.43
CA TYR A 180 -2.07 -1.85 19.49
C TYR A 180 -1.53 -0.42 19.38
N LEU A 181 -1.16 0.21 20.50
CA LEU A 181 -0.52 1.52 20.52
C LEU A 181 0.81 1.49 19.74
N SER A 182 1.61 0.43 19.90
CA SER A 182 2.90 0.28 19.23
C SER A 182 2.77 0.10 17.72
N ILE A 183 1.73 -0.61 17.26
CA ILE A 183 1.41 -0.75 15.84
C ILE A 183 1.11 0.62 15.22
N ASN A 184 0.20 1.38 15.83
CA ASN A 184 -0.20 2.68 15.29
C ASN A 184 0.95 3.70 15.38
N ALA A 185 1.72 3.71 16.46
CA ALA A 185 2.90 4.57 16.59
C ALA A 185 3.95 4.24 15.51
N GLY A 186 4.25 2.96 15.28
CA GLY A 186 5.18 2.53 14.24
C GLY A 186 4.71 2.92 12.83
N SER A 187 3.42 2.73 12.51
CA SER A 187 2.83 3.13 11.24
C SER A 187 2.85 4.65 11.03
N LEU A 188 2.45 5.42 12.04
CA LEU A 188 2.43 6.88 12.00
C LEU A 188 3.84 7.45 11.79
N LEU A 189 4.81 7.02 12.59
CA LEU A 189 6.18 7.55 12.51
C LEU A 189 6.87 7.15 11.20
N SER A 190 6.65 5.92 10.72
CA SER A 190 7.28 5.46 9.48
C SER A 190 6.74 6.15 8.23
N THR A 191 5.43 6.42 8.17
CA THR A 191 4.81 7.16 7.05
C THR A 191 5.20 8.63 7.03
N ILE A 192 5.69 9.20 8.14
CA ILE A 192 6.27 10.55 8.18
C ILE A 192 7.75 10.52 7.82
N ILE A 193 8.54 9.70 8.54
CA ILE A 193 10.01 9.74 8.50
C ILE A 193 10.54 9.17 7.18
N THR A 194 10.02 8.03 6.72
CA THR A 194 10.60 7.35 5.55
C THR A 194 10.47 8.18 4.25
N PRO A 195 9.32 8.82 3.95
CA PRO A 195 9.22 9.77 2.84
C PRO A 195 10.16 10.98 2.97
N ILE A 196 10.39 11.50 4.18
CA ILE A 196 11.34 12.61 4.41
C ILE A 196 12.76 12.15 4.05
N LEU A 197 13.13 10.93 4.44
CA LEU A 197 14.43 10.34 4.08
C LEU A 197 14.56 10.13 2.57
N ARG A 198 13.49 9.66 1.90
CA ARG A 198 13.44 9.51 0.43
C ARG A 198 13.64 10.85 -0.29
N ALA A 199 13.03 11.92 0.21
CA ALA A 199 13.05 13.23 -0.43
C ALA A 199 14.43 13.93 -0.39
N GLN A 200 15.33 13.49 0.50
CA GLN A 200 16.71 13.96 0.52
C GLN A 200 17.47 13.50 -0.73
N ASP A 201 18.46 14.29 -1.13
CA ASP A 201 19.42 13.90 -2.15
C ASP A 201 20.59 13.16 -1.50
N CYS A 202 20.99 12.03 -2.09
CA CYS A 202 22.14 11.25 -1.65
C CYS A 202 22.78 10.51 -2.82
N GLY A 203 23.99 10.00 -2.61
CA GLY A 203 24.75 9.23 -3.59
C GLY A 203 26.24 9.51 -3.46
N ILE A 204 27.05 8.58 -3.93
CA ILE A 204 28.52 8.62 -3.78
C ILE A 204 29.11 9.48 -4.89
N ASN A 205 28.73 9.21 -6.14
CA ASN A 205 29.25 9.94 -7.31
C ASN A 205 28.21 10.90 -7.90
N SER A 206 26.95 10.47 -7.99
CA SER A 206 25.83 11.22 -8.53
C SER A 206 24.77 11.48 -7.45
N GLN A 207 24.19 12.68 -7.44
CA GLN A 207 23.12 13.02 -6.48
C GLN A 207 21.78 12.50 -7.02
N GLN A 208 21.12 11.63 -6.25
CA GLN A 208 19.82 11.03 -6.55
C GLN A 208 18.87 11.13 -5.36
N LYS A 209 17.56 11.00 -5.57
CA LYS A 209 16.61 10.85 -4.45
C LYS A 209 16.92 9.59 -3.65
N CYS A 210 16.91 9.73 -2.32
CA CYS A 210 17.54 8.77 -1.44
C CYS A 210 16.69 7.54 -1.08
N TYR A 211 16.32 6.74 -2.08
CA TYR A 211 15.72 5.42 -1.86
C TYR A 211 16.59 4.44 -1.05
N PRO A 212 17.93 4.42 -1.19
CA PRO A 212 18.79 3.59 -0.34
C PRO A 212 18.60 3.84 1.15
N LEU A 213 18.46 5.11 1.56
CA LEU A 213 18.23 5.47 2.96
C LEU A 213 16.79 5.16 3.37
N ALA A 214 15.82 5.44 2.49
CA ALA A 214 14.41 5.14 2.73
C ALA A 214 14.14 3.64 2.93
N PHE A 215 14.88 2.74 2.29
CA PHE A 215 14.81 1.29 2.53
C PHE A 215 15.81 0.80 3.58
N GLY A 216 16.98 1.45 3.69
CA GLY A 216 18.04 1.09 4.62
C GLY A 216 17.69 1.31 6.09
N VAL A 217 16.98 2.39 6.42
CA VAL A 217 16.51 2.64 7.79
C VAL A 217 15.49 1.57 8.25
N PRO A 218 14.43 1.26 7.47
CA PRO A 218 13.59 0.08 7.70
C PRO A 218 14.36 -1.24 7.84
N ALA A 219 15.40 -1.47 7.03
CA ALA A 219 16.22 -2.68 7.11
C ALA A 219 17.00 -2.77 8.43
N ALA A 220 17.63 -1.66 8.85
CA ALA A 220 18.35 -1.57 10.12
C ALA A 220 17.40 -1.77 11.31
N LEU A 221 16.23 -1.14 11.29
CA LEU A 221 15.22 -1.31 12.34
C LEU A 221 14.68 -2.74 12.41
N MET A 222 14.51 -3.42 11.27
CA MET A 222 14.13 -4.84 11.26
C MET A 222 15.23 -5.73 11.84
N ALA A 223 16.51 -5.46 11.54
CA ALA A 223 17.63 -6.15 12.16
C ALA A 223 17.67 -5.93 13.68
N VAL A 224 17.43 -4.70 14.13
CA VAL A 224 17.30 -4.38 15.56
C VAL A 224 16.13 -5.15 16.19
N ALA A 225 14.97 -5.22 15.52
CA ALA A 225 13.80 -5.98 15.98
C ALA A 225 14.17 -7.45 16.24
N LEU A 226 14.84 -8.07 15.26
CA LEU A 226 15.31 -9.45 15.35
C LEU A 226 16.30 -9.66 16.52
N VAL A 227 17.30 -8.78 16.66
CA VAL A 227 18.29 -8.87 17.73
C VAL A 227 17.62 -8.74 19.10
N VAL A 228 16.77 -7.71 19.27
CA VAL A 228 16.02 -7.49 20.52
C VAL A 228 15.15 -8.70 20.85
N PHE A 229 14.44 -9.25 19.86
CA PHE A 229 13.61 -10.43 20.07
C PHE A 229 14.45 -11.65 20.52
N ILE A 230 15.61 -11.90 19.91
CA ILE A 230 16.51 -13.01 20.28
C ILE A 230 17.13 -12.80 21.67
N LEU A 231 17.45 -11.57 22.07
CA LEU A 231 17.99 -11.28 23.41
C LEU A 231 17.02 -11.68 24.53
N GLY A 232 15.70 -11.55 24.30
CA GLY A 232 14.67 -12.02 25.22
C GLY A 232 14.48 -13.54 25.27
N SER A 233 15.20 -14.31 24.45
CA SER A 233 14.94 -15.76 24.23
C SER A 233 15.03 -16.64 25.47
N SER A 234 15.84 -16.26 26.47
CA SER A 234 15.98 -17.01 27.73
C SER A 234 14.81 -16.77 28.70
N MET A 235 14.03 -15.72 28.47
CA MET A 235 12.95 -15.25 29.35
C MET A 235 11.57 -15.71 28.87
N TYR A 236 11.42 -16.00 27.57
CA TYR A 236 10.14 -16.38 26.99
C TYR A 236 9.63 -17.74 27.48
N ILE A 237 8.30 -17.84 27.60
CA ILE A 237 7.57 -19.10 27.65
C ILE A 237 7.46 -19.61 26.21
N LYS A 238 8.02 -20.80 25.95
CA LYS A 238 8.01 -21.45 24.64
C LYS A 238 7.15 -22.70 24.71
N GLU A 239 5.89 -22.57 24.29
CA GLU A 239 4.99 -23.70 24.21
C GLU A 239 5.40 -24.67 23.10
N ALA A 240 5.14 -25.96 23.31
CA ALA A 240 5.29 -26.98 22.27
C ALA A 240 4.26 -26.76 21.15
N PRO A 241 4.56 -27.15 19.90
CA PRO A 241 3.61 -27.03 18.80
C PRO A 241 2.31 -27.78 19.11
N LYS A 242 1.19 -27.07 19.14
CA LYS A 242 -0.15 -27.65 19.28
C LYS A 242 -0.60 -28.00 17.86
N GLY A 243 -1.04 -29.25 17.65
CA GLY A 243 -1.35 -29.78 16.32
C GLY A 243 -2.23 -28.88 15.45
N ASN A 244 -2.13 -29.05 14.13
CA ASN A 244 -2.68 -28.09 13.17
C ASN A 244 -4.20 -28.22 12.98
N ILE A 245 -4.96 -27.41 13.72
CA ILE A 245 -6.42 -27.32 13.66
C ILE A 245 -6.90 -26.95 12.25
N MET A 246 -6.16 -26.11 11.52
CA MET A 246 -6.53 -25.74 10.16
C MET A 246 -6.44 -26.94 9.20
N MET A 247 -5.40 -27.76 9.34
CA MET A 247 -5.26 -29.00 8.58
C MET A 247 -6.36 -30.01 8.94
N GLU A 248 -6.74 -30.08 10.22
CA GLU A 248 -7.82 -30.94 10.69
C GLU A 248 -9.18 -30.54 10.10
N VAL A 249 -9.50 -29.23 10.09
CA VAL A 249 -10.69 -28.66 9.44
C VAL A 249 -10.71 -29.01 7.95
N CYS A 250 -9.61 -28.79 7.24
CA CYS A 250 -9.50 -29.11 5.81
C CYS A 250 -9.69 -30.61 5.53
N ARG A 251 -9.11 -31.49 6.35
CA ARG A 251 -9.27 -32.94 6.22
C ARG A 251 -10.70 -33.39 6.53
N CYS A 252 -11.34 -32.80 7.54
CA CYS A 252 -12.75 -33.05 7.87
C CYS A 252 -13.66 -32.69 6.68
N ILE A 253 -13.48 -31.50 6.08
CA ILE A 253 -14.23 -31.05 4.90
C ILE A 253 -13.98 -31.94 3.69
N ALA A 254 -12.72 -32.29 3.42
CA ALA A 254 -12.34 -33.17 2.30
C ALA A 254 -12.93 -34.58 2.47
N PHE A 255 -12.89 -35.12 3.68
CA PHE A 255 -13.47 -36.42 4.01
C PHE A 255 -15.00 -36.40 3.85
N ALA A 256 -15.69 -35.38 4.37
CA ALA A 256 -17.13 -35.21 4.22
C ALA A 256 -17.55 -35.20 2.73
N ASN A 257 -16.84 -34.42 1.90
CA ASN A 257 -17.12 -34.33 0.46
C ASN A 257 -16.84 -35.64 -0.28
N LYS A 258 -15.70 -36.30 0.02
CA LYS A 258 -15.37 -37.61 -0.55
C LYS A 258 -16.41 -38.65 -0.18
N ASN A 259 -16.87 -38.64 1.08
CA ASN A 259 -17.83 -39.61 1.57
C ASN A 259 -19.24 -39.36 0.98
N ARG A 260 -19.63 -38.08 0.85
CA ARG A 260 -20.87 -37.67 0.16
C ARG A 260 -20.88 -38.10 -1.31
N TRP A 261 -19.75 -37.99 -2.00
CA TRP A 261 -19.67 -38.43 -3.40
C TRP A 261 -19.75 -39.96 -3.52
N LYS A 262 -19.07 -40.70 -2.64
CA LYS A 262 -19.16 -42.18 -2.61
C LYS A 262 -20.58 -42.69 -2.34
N HIS A 263 -21.36 -41.99 -1.52
CA HIS A 263 -22.69 -42.40 -1.07
C HIS A 263 -23.83 -41.63 -1.77
N ARG A 264 -23.62 -41.19 -3.02
CA ARG A 264 -24.59 -40.38 -3.78
C ARG A 264 -25.81 -41.15 -4.31
N GLY A 265 -25.85 -42.48 -4.13
CA GLY A 265 -26.96 -43.34 -4.56
C GLY A 265 -28.18 -43.31 -3.64
N SER A 266 -29.38 -43.55 -4.17
CA SER A 266 -30.67 -43.46 -3.44
C SER A 266 -30.85 -44.44 -2.27
N CYS A 267 -29.93 -45.39 -2.06
CA CYS A 267 -29.99 -46.37 -0.96
C CYS A 267 -29.50 -45.85 0.39
N PHE A 268 -28.89 -44.66 0.45
CA PHE A 268 -28.38 -44.08 1.70
C PHE A 268 -29.31 -43.00 2.24
N PRO A 269 -29.58 -42.97 3.56
CA PRO A 269 -30.44 -41.96 4.17
C PRO A 269 -29.83 -40.56 4.01
N LYS A 270 -30.66 -39.59 3.62
CA LYS A 270 -30.23 -38.19 3.50
C LYS A 270 -29.93 -37.62 4.89
N ARG A 271 -28.73 -37.07 5.06
CA ARG A 271 -28.34 -36.31 6.26
C ARG A 271 -28.89 -34.88 6.20
N GLU A 272 -29.16 -34.25 7.34
CA GLU A 272 -29.66 -32.86 7.42
C GLU A 272 -28.65 -31.84 6.87
N HIS A 273 -27.36 -31.99 7.21
CA HIS A 273 -26.29 -31.16 6.67
C HIS A 273 -25.24 -32.02 5.93
N TRP A 274 -24.64 -31.47 4.88
CA TRP A 274 -23.67 -32.21 4.06
C TRP A 274 -22.36 -32.54 4.79
N LEU A 275 -22.04 -31.82 5.86
CA LEU A 275 -20.86 -32.06 6.68
C LEU A 275 -21.04 -33.26 7.64
N ASP A 276 -22.27 -33.72 7.85
CA ASP A 276 -22.55 -34.87 8.75
C ASP A 276 -22.04 -36.19 8.17
N TRP A 277 -21.65 -36.21 6.90
CA TRP A 277 -20.92 -37.31 6.28
C TRP A 277 -19.51 -37.53 6.88
N ALA A 278 -19.03 -36.62 7.73
CA ALA A 278 -17.79 -36.78 8.50
C ALA A 278 -17.96 -37.52 9.83
N GLU A 279 -19.20 -37.78 10.29
CA GLU A 279 -19.49 -38.37 11.61
C GLU A 279 -18.87 -39.76 11.80
N GLU A 280 -18.58 -40.47 10.71
CA GLU A 280 -17.89 -41.78 10.74
C GLU A 280 -16.45 -41.72 11.24
N ARG A 281 -15.80 -40.55 11.16
CA ARG A 281 -14.37 -40.39 11.46
C ARG A 281 -14.06 -39.27 12.44
N TYR A 282 -14.96 -38.30 12.59
CA TYR A 282 -14.72 -37.09 13.36
C TYR A 282 -15.83 -36.86 14.40
N ASP A 283 -15.45 -36.29 15.53
CA ASP A 283 -16.37 -36.01 16.64
C ASP A 283 -17.48 -35.03 16.23
N LYS A 284 -18.68 -35.24 16.77
CA LYS A 284 -19.85 -34.37 16.51
C LYS A 284 -19.59 -32.91 16.89
N LEU A 285 -18.81 -32.68 17.95
CA LEU A 285 -18.41 -31.36 18.39
C LEU A 285 -17.56 -30.68 17.30
N LEU A 286 -16.53 -31.36 16.79
CA LEU A 286 -15.66 -30.84 15.74
C LEU A 286 -16.46 -30.53 14.47
N ILE A 287 -17.34 -31.43 14.04
CA ILE A 287 -18.20 -31.22 12.86
C ILE A 287 -19.07 -29.98 13.06
N THR A 288 -19.66 -29.81 14.24
CA THR A 288 -20.49 -28.64 14.56
C THR A 288 -19.67 -27.35 14.55
N GLN A 289 -18.48 -27.35 15.15
CA GLN A 289 -17.55 -26.22 15.12
C GLN A 289 -17.14 -25.85 13.68
N VAL A 290 -16.86 -26.83 12.82
CA VAL A 290 -16.58 -26.59 11.40
C VAL A 290 -17.79 -25.99 10.67
N LYS A 291 -19.03 -26.42 10.98
CA LYS A 291 -20.24 -25.77 10.41
C LYS A 291 -20.32 -24.29 10.80
N MET A 292 -19.98 -23.93 12.04
CA MET A 292 -19.98 -22.53 12.51
C MET A 292 -18.94 -21.70 11.76
N VAL A 293 -17.72 -22.21 11.63
CA VAL A 293 -16.63 -21.55 10.88
C VAL A 293 -17.04 -21.35 9.42
N LEU A 294 -17.60 -22.37 8.76
CA LEU A 294 -18.04 -22.26 7.37
C LEU A 294 -19.17 -21.23 7.17
N LYS A 295 -20.09 -21.07 8.13
CA LYS A 295 -21.10 -20.01 8.09
C LYS A 295 -20.48 -18.61 8.11
N VAL A 296 -19.45 -18.40 8.92
CA VAL A 296 -18.73 -17.11 8.98
C VAL A 296 -17.88 -16.90 7.73
N LEU A 297 -17.16 -17.91 7.26
CA LEU A 297 -16.37 -17.83 6.03
C LEU A 297 -17.25 -17.56 4.79
N PHE A 298 -18.49 -18.05 4.78
CA PHE A 298 -19.44 -17.70 3.73
C PHE A 298 -19.77 -16.19 3.72
N LEU A 299 -19.89 -15.55 4.88
CA LEU A 299 -20.03 -14.09 4.98
C LEU A 299 -18.78 -13.33 4.56
N TYR A 300 -17.61 -13.96 4.52
CA TYR A 300 -16.37 -13.31 4.09
C TYR A 300 -16.26 -13.14 2.58
N ILE A 301 -17.01 -13.91 1.78
CA ILE A 301 -16.91 -13.90 0.31
C ILE A 301 -17.01 -12.49 -0.30
N PRO A 302 -17.90 -11.58 0.17
CA PRO A 302 -18.00 -10.24 -0.39
C PRO A 302 -16.97 -9.23 0.17
N LEU A 303 -16.35 -9.52 1.32
CA LEU A 303 -15.44 -8.59 2.02
C LEU A 303 -14.17 -8.17 1.23
N PRO A 304 -13.58 -8.99 0.34
CA PRO A 304 -12.42 -8.61 -0.45
C PRO A 304 -12.55 -7.28 -1.20
N MET A 305 -13.76 -6.91 -1.65
CA MET A 305 -13.93 -5.64 -2.35
C MET A 305 -13.65 -4.42 -1.48
N PHE A 306 -13.91 -4.47 -0.17
CA PHE A 306 -13.55 -3.37 0.71
C PHE A 306 -12.02 -3.18 0.73
N TRP A 307 -11.27 -4.28 0.83
CA TRP A 307 -9.80 -4.24 0.83
C TRP A 307 -9.23 -3.80 -0.52
N ALA A 308 -9.88 -4.18 -1.63
CA ALA A 308 -9.51 -3.72 -2.97
C ALA A 308 -9.55 -2.20 -3.11
N LEU A 309 -10.47 -1.52 -2.40
CA LEU A 309 -10.53 -0.06 -2.36
C LEU A 309 -9.57 0.51 -1.30
N PHE A 310 -9.56 -0.07 -0.10
CA PHE A 310 -8.76 0.42 1.02
C PHE A 310 -7.26 0.46 0.69
N ASP A 311 -6.71 -0.58 0.07
CA ASP A 311 -5.27 -0.68 -0.18
C ASP A 311 -4.76 0.22 -1.32
N GLN A 312 -5.65 0.85 -2.11
CA GLN A 312 -5.27 1.81 -3.16
C GLN A 312 -4.71 3.13 -2.61
N GLN A 313 -4.90 3.38 -1.31
CA GLN A 313 -4.31 4.51 -0.60
C GLN A 313 -2.78 4.59 -0.76
N GLY A 314 -2.11 3.43 -0.90
CA GLY A 314 -0.66 3.39 -1.07
C GLY A 314 -0.18 3.29 -2.52
N SER A 315 -1.10 3.15 -3.49
CA SER A 315 -0.80 3.08 -4.92
C SER A 315 -1.46 4.25 -5.66
N ARG A 316 -2.68 4.08 -6.17
CA ARG A 316 -3.39 5.05 -7.00
C ARG A 316 -3.55 6.42 -6.34
N TRP A 317 -3.84 6.48 -5.03
CA TRP A 317 -3.98 7.78 -4.34
C TRP A 317 -2.65 8.50 -4.16
N THR A 318 -1.56 7.74 -3.94
CA THR A 318 -0.20 8.29 -3.93
C THR A 318 0.16 8.85 -5.31
N LEU A 319 -0.16 8.13 -6.38
CA LEU A 319 0.07 8.56 -7.77
C LEU A 319 -0.78 9.80 -8.11
N GLN A 320 -2.06 9.83 -7.72
CA GLN A 320 -2.91 11.01 -7.84
C GLN A 320 -2.26 12.22 -7.14
N ALA A 321 -1.72 12.04 -5.92
CA ALA A 321 -1.06 13.12 -5.19
C ALA A 321 0.18 13.68 -5.91
N THR A 322 0.87 12.91 -6.77
CA THR A 322 2.03 13.42 -7.54
C THR A 322 1.66 14.53 -8.53
N THR A 323 0.38 14.61 -8.91
CA THR A 323 -0.17 15.63 -9.83
C THR A 323 -0.84 16.80 -9.10
N MET A 324 -0.67 16.89 -7.78
CA MET A 324 -1.26 17.90 -6.92
C MET A 324 -0.19 18.85 -6.36
N ASN A 325 -0.63 19.99 -5.83
CA ASN A 325 0.20 20.95 -5.14
C ASN A 325 0.38 20.52 -3.66
N GLY A 326 1.64 20.29 -3.27
CA GLY A 326 2.04 19.86 -1.93
C GLY A 326 2.40 20.99 -0.96
N ASN A 327 2.24 22.26 -1.33
CA ASN A 327 2.57 23.39 -0.47
C ASN A 327 1.47 23.68 0.55
N PHE A 328 1.68 23.27 1.81
CA PHE A 328 0.81 23.59 2.95
C PHE A 328 1.20 24.91 3.66
N GLY A 329 2.00 25.75 3.02
CA GLY A 329 2.48 27.04 3.52
C GLY A 329 3.72 26.92 4.40
N LEU A 330 3.65 26.15 5.49
CA LEU A 330 4.77 25.99 6.44
C LEU A 330 5.77 24.90 6.03
N PHE A 331 5.29 23.90 5.32
CA PHE A 331 6.07 22.75 4.88
C PHE A 331 5.49 22.22 3.57
N ILE A 332 6.34 21.53 2.81
CA ILE A 332 5.96 20.90 1.56
C ILE A 332 5.76 19.42 1.84
N VAL A 333 4.53 18.96 1.66
CA VAL A 333 4.15 17.57 1.88
C VAL A 333 4.43 16.78 0.62
N GLN A 334 5.14 15.67 0.78
CA GLN A 334 5.42 14.72 -0.29
C GLN A 334 4.18 13.86 -0.58
N PRO A 335 3.97 13.40 -1.83
CA PRO A 335 2.79 12.60 -2.20
C PRO A 335 2.57 11.35 -1.32
N ASP A 336 3.65 10.64 -1.00
CA ASP A 336 3.66 9.43 -0.17
C ASP A 336 3.39 9.71 1.33
N GLN A 337 3.55 10.95 1.80
CA GLN A 337 3.18 11.35 3.17
C GLN A 337 1.66 11.50 3.36
N MET A 338 0.87 11.57 2.30
CA MET A 338 -0.59 11.62 2.43
C MET A 338 -1.16 10.37 3.12
N GLN A 339 -0.45 9.25 3.08
CA GLN A 339 -0.80 8.03 3.81
C GLN A 339 -0.80 8.23 5.35
N THR A 340 -0.04 9.21 5.87
CA THR A 340 -0.05 9.57 7.30
C THR A 340 -1.42 10.03 7.77
N VAL A 341 -2.23 10.64 6.89
CA VAL A 341 -3.60 11.10 7.21
C VAL A 341 -4.44 9.93 7.71
N ASN A 342 -4.35 8.75 7.09
CA ASN A 342 -5.07 7.56 7.55
C ASN A 342 -4.66 7.16 8.98
N ALA A 343 -3.36 7.10 9.27
CA ALA A 343 -2.86 6.71 10.60
C ALA A 343 -3.32 7.69 11.70
N ILE A 344 -3.30 9.00 11.44
CA ILE A 344 -3.80 10.03 12.36
C ILE A 344 -5.31 9.85 12.56
N LEU A 345 -6.05 9.69 11.48
CA LEU A 345 -7.51 9.55 11.53
C LEU A 345 -7.94 8.30 12.27
N ILE A 346 -7.26 7.16 12.14
CA ILE A 346 -7.59 5.94 12.91
C ILE A 346 -7.49 6.23 14.41
N LEU A 347 -6.39 6.85 14.85
CA LEU A 347 -6.16 7.17 16.27
C LEU A 347 -7.21 8.12 16.83
N LEU A 348 -7.76 9.02 16.00
CA LEU A 348 -8.83 9.95 16.39
C LEU A 348 -10.22 9.32 16.30
N MET A 349 -10.51 8.58 15.23
CA MET A 349 -11.84 8.09 14.90
C MET A 349 -12.23 6.86 15.72
N VAL A 350 -11.30 5.97 16.09
CA VAL A 350 -11.62 4.80 16.92
C VAL A 350 -12.26 5.23 18.25
N PRO A 351 -11.62 6.11 19.08
CA PRO A 351 -12.24 6.59 20.31
C PRO A 351 -13.55 7.35 20.10
N VAL A 352 -13.67 8.13 19.00
CA VAL A 352 -14.88 8.89 18.67
C VAL A 352 -16.04 7.96 18.32
N VAL A 353 -15.78 6.94 17.51
CA VAL A 353 -16.81 5.98 17.10
C VAL A 353 -17.32 5.18 18.31
N ASP A 354 -16.41 4.68 19.14
CA ASP A 354 -16.76 3.85 20.30
C ASP A 354 -17.44 4.62 21.43
N ASN A 355 -16.93 5.82 21.77
CA ASN A 355 -17.41 6.56 22.94
C ASN A 355 -18.48 7.61 22.62
N VAL A 356 -18.61 8.03 21.35
CA VAL A 356 -19.56 9.08 20.95
C VAL A 356 -20.58 8.52 19.97
N VAL A 357 -20.16 7.98 18.83
CA VAL A 357 -21.08 7.59 17.75
C VAL A 357 -21.98 6.42 18.16
N TYR A 358 -21.43 5.30 18.63
CA TYR A 358 -22.23 4.15 19.02
C TYR A 358 -23.19 4.44 20.19
N PRO A 359 -22.79 5.15 21.27
CA PRO A 359 -23.72 5.53 22.33
C PRO A 359 -24.84 6.46 21.84
N LEU A 360 -24.56 7.41 20.93
CA LEU A 360 -25.58 8.27 20.34
C LEU A 360 -26.58 7.48 19.49
N ILE A 361 -26.10 6.56 18.64
CA ILE A 361 -26.99 5.69 17.84
C ILE A 361 -27.89 4.84 18.75
N LYS A 362 -27.33 4.34 19.86
CA LYS A 362 -28.09 3.59 20.87
C LYS A 362 -29.15 4.47 21.55
N LYS A 363 -28.85 5.74 21.83
CA LYS A 363 -29.83 6.72 22.35
C LYS A 363 -30.96 7.01 21.35
N CYS A 364 -30.69 6.93 20.05
CA CYS A 364 -31.70 7.04 19.00
C CYS A 364 -32.58 5.77 18.84
N GLY A 365 -32.38 4.73 19.66
CA GLY A 365 -33.18 3.51 19.62
C GLY A 365 -32.86 2.57 18.44
N LEU A 366 -31.78 2.83 17.70
CA LEU A 366 -31.39 2.04 16.55
C LEU A 366 -30.49 0.86 16.97
N ASN A 367 -30.95 -0.36 16.73
CA ASN A 367 -30.14 -1.57 16.92
C ASN A 367 -29.12 -1.71 15.79
N PHE A 368 -27.91 -1.25 16.08
CA PHE A 368 -26.78 -1.25 15.15
C PHE A 368 -25.89 -2.48 15.36
N THR A 369 -26.34 -3.61 14.79
CA THR A 369 -25.65 -4.90 14.85
C THR A 369 -24.30 -4.85 14.13
N PRO A 370 -23.35 -5.74 14.46
CA PRO A 370 -22.03 -5.77 13.81
C PRO A 370 -22.09 -5.83 12.27
N LEU A 371 -22.99 -6.64 11.71
CA LEU A 371 -23.11 -6.76 10.26
C LEU A 371 -23.65 -5.47 9.61
N LYS A 372 -24.58 -4.75 10.28
CA LYS A 372 -25.05 -3.44 9.79
C LYS A 372 -23.93 -2.39 9.82
N ARG A 373 -23.06 -2.42 10.82
CA ARG A 373 -21.87 -1.54 10.91
C ARG A 373 -20.93 -1.79 9.73
N MET A 374 -20.66 -3.06 9.43
CA MET A 374 -19.85 -3.44 8.27
C MET A 374 -20.46 -2.97 6.95
N THR A 375 -21.79 -3.09 6.77
CA THR A 375 -22.51 -2.52 5.61
C THR A 375 -22.28 -1.02 5.49
N VAL A 376 -22.42 -0.26 6.59
CA VAL A 376 -22.17 1.19 6.57
C VAL A 376 -20.71 1.48 6.21
N GLY A 377 -19.76 0.68 6.69
CA GLY A 377 -18.35 0.83 6.34
C GLY A 377 -18.07 0.64 4.85
N MET A 378 -18.68 -0.36 4.22
CA MET A 378 -18.59 -0.54 2.77
C MET A 378 -19.22 0.62 2.00
N PHE A 379 -20.34 1.16 2.47
CA PHE A 379 -20.95 2.33 1.86
C PHE A 379 -20.06 3.58 1.97
N LEU A 380 -19.44 3.83 3.12
CA LEU A 380 -18.48 4.93 3.31
C LEU A 380 -17.23 4.76 2.42
N GLY A 381 -16.72 3.53 2.29
CA GLY A 381 -15.62 3.22 1.37
C GLY A 381 -15.96 3.54 -0.09
N ALA A 382 -17.20 3.27 -0.52
CA ALA A 382 -17.64 3.62 -1.87
C ALA A 382 -17.73 5.14 -2.06
N LEU A 383 -18.25 5.86 -1.07
CA LEU A 383 -18.30 7.34 -1.10
C LEU A 383 -16.89 7.96 -1.12
N ALA A 384 -15.91 7.35 -0.46
CA ALA A 384 -14.52 7.79 -0.52
C ALA A 384 -13.98 7.76 -1.96
N PHE A 385 -14.33 6.72 -2.73
CA PHE A 385 -13.93 6.60 -4.14
C PHE A 385 -14.70 7.55 -5.07
N VAL A 386 -15.96 7.86 -4.74
CA VAL A 386 -16.68 8.96 -5.43
C VAL A 386 -15.97 10.29 -5.20
N ALA A 387 -15.53 10.58 -3.96
CA ALA A 387 -14.75 11.77 -3.67
C ALA A 387 -13.42 11.78 -4.43
N ALA A 388 -12.70 10.65 -4.49
CA ALA A 388 -11.47 10.52 -5.26
C ALA A 388 -11.65 10.75 -6.76
N ALA A 389 -12.76 10.25 -7.34
CA ALA A 389 -13.11 10.51 -8.73
C ALA A 389 -13.37 12.00 -9.00
N LEU A 390 -14.08 12.69 -8.10
CA LEU A 390 -14.34 14.13 -8.23
C LEU A 390 -13.06 14.96 -8.17
N VAL A 391 -12.14 14.60 -7.27
CA VAL A 391 -10.81 15.21 -7.20
C VAL A 391 -10.03 14.97 -8.49
N GLN A 392 -10.05 13.74 -9.02
CA GLN A 392 -9.36 13.39 -10.26
C GLN A 392 -9.87 14.18 -11.46
N VAL A 393 -11.19 14.32 -11.62
CA VAL A 393 -11.79 15.12 -12.71
C VAL A 393 -11.29 16.57 -12.68
N GLN A 394 -11.07 17.13 -11.49
CA GLN A 394 -10.56 18.50 -11.36
C GLN A 394 -9.06 18.59 -11.63
N ILE A 395 -8.29 17.55 -11.30
CA ILE A 395 -6.88 17.44 -11.66
C ILE A 395 -6.73 17.36 -13.19
N ASP A 396 -7.52 16.52 -13.84
CA ASP A 396 -7.43 16.24 -15.28
C ASP A 396 -7.67 17.51 -16.13
N GLN A 397 -8.47 18.47 -15.64
CA GLN A 397 -8.62 19.79 -16.28
C GLN A 397 -7.32 20.60 -16.38
N THR A 398 -6.32 20.26 -15.57
CA THR A 398 -5.03 20.98 -15.45
C THR A 398 -3.88 20.24 -16.11
N VAL A 399 -4.10 18.97 -16.49
CA VAL A 399 -3.10 18.15 -17.17
C VAL A 399 -3.21 18.38 -18.68
N PRO A 400 -2.09 18.68 -19.38
CA PRO A 400 -2.13 18.85 -20.83
C PRO A 400 -2.46 17.52 -21.52
N VAL A 401 -3.27 17.57 -22.57
CA VAL A 401 -3.54 16.41 -23.42
C VAL A 401 -2.38 16.24 -24.39
N PHE A 402 -1.59 15.19 -24.18
CA PHE A 402 -0.46 14.84 -25.04
C PHE A 402 -0.91 14.15 -26.32
N PRO A 403 -0.16 14.26 -27.43
CA PRO A 403 -0.53 13.62 -28.70
C PRO A 403 -0.47 12.09 -28.59
N SER A 404 -1.45 11.41 -29.17
CA SER A 404 -1.38 9.96 -29.35
C SER A 404 -0.33 9.58 -30.40
N SER A 405 0.00 8.29 -30.53
CA SER A 405 1.01 7.80 -31.49
C SER A 405 0.68 8.10 -32.96
N SER A 406 -0.57 8.43 -33.28
CA SER A 406 -1.04 8.81 -34.61
C SER A 406 -1.13 10.32 -34.86
N GLU A 407 -1.01 11.13 -33.82
CA GLU A 407 -1.21 12.59 -33.87
C GLU A 407 0.11 13.33 -33.63
N ALA A 408 0.26 14.51 -34.21
CA ALA A 408 1.37 15.42 -33.96
C ALA A 408 0.81 16.72 -33.39
N GLN A 409 1.57 17.38 -32.51
CA GLN A 409 1.18 18.66 -31.92
C GLN A 409 2.24 19.72 -32.23
N VAL A 410 1.83 20.86 -32.78
CA VAL A 410 2.75 21.96 -33.12
C VAL A 410 2.34 23.24 -32.42
N LYS A 411 3.31 23.92 -31.81
CA LYS A 411 3.18 25.25 -31.23
C LYS A 411 3.97 26.25 -32.06
N PHE A 412 3.42 27.44 -32.25
CA PHE A 412 4.04 28.49 -33.05
C PHE A 412 4.43 29.66 -32.16
N LEU A 413 5.68 30.11 -32.23
CA LEU A 413 6.21 31.18 -31.39
C LEU A 413 6.72 32.33 -32.26
N ASN A 414 6.16 33.53 -32.07
CA ASN A 414 6.51 34.73 -32.82
C ASN A 414 7.73 35.42 -32.20
N LEU A 415 8.79 35.61 -32.96
CA LEU A 415 10.03 36.28 -32.55
C LEU A 415 10.15 37.74 -33.01
N ASP A 416 9.16 38.23 -33.75
CA ASP A 416 9.15 39.61 -34.23
C ASP A 416 8.49 40.58 -33.25
N ASN A 417 8.83 41.86 -33.42
CA ASN A 417 8.20 42.98 -32.72
C ASN A 417 6.78 43.30 -33.24
N SER A 418 6.32 42.64 -34.30
CA SER A 418 5.02 42.86 -34.94
C SER A 418 4.14 41.62 -34.87
N VAL A 419 2.83 41.82 -34.93
CA VAL A 419 1.85 40.74 -35.04
C VAL A 419 2.15 39.90 -36.28
N LEU A 420 2.17 38.58 -36.12
CA LEU A 420 2.41 37.63 -37.20
C LEU A 420 1.12 36.89 -37.54
N ASN A 421 0.69 37.01 -38.81
CA ASN A 421 -0.43 36.27 -39.35
C ASN A 421 0.07 35.03 -40.09
N ILE A 422 -0.34 33.85 -39.64
CA ILE A 422 0.01 32.58 -40.27
C ILE A 422 -1.25 31.84 -40.72
N SER A 423 -1.11 30.91 -41.67
CA SER A 423 -2.17 29.99 -42.05
C SER A 423 -1.66 28.56 -41.99
N VAL A 424 -2.35 27.68 -41.27
CA VAL A 424 -2.02 26.25 -41.16
C VAL A 424 -3.16 25.45 -41.78
N ASN A 425 -2.86 24.70 -42.85
CA ASN A 425 -3.86 23.97 -43.63
C ASN A 425 -5.06 24.85 -44.06
N GLY A 426 -4.81 26.12 -44.36
CA GLY A 426 -5.83 27.10 -44.76
C GLY A 426 -6.54 27.81 -43.60
N ASN A 427 -6.32 27.42 -42.34
CA ASN A 427 -6.89 28.08 -41.17
C ASN A 427 -5.98 29.23 -40.71
N PRO A 428 -6.48 30.47 -40.60
CA PRO A 428 -5.67 31.62 -40.17
C PRO A 428 -5.47 31.64 -38.65
N TYR A 429 -4.28 32.04 -38.22
CA TYR A 429 -3.92 32.28 -36.82
C TYR A 429 -3.15 33.59 -36.69
N GLU A 430 -3.42 34.33 -35.62
CA GLU A 430 -2.77 35.59 -35.29
C GLU A 430 -1.92 35.40 -34.02
N ILE A 431 -0.63 35.74 -34.10
CA ILE A 431 0.31 35.59 -32.98
C ILE A 431 0.88 36.96 -32.63
N GLN A 432 0.64 37.39 -31.39
CA GLN A 432 1.15 38.66 -30.89
C GLN A 432 2.69 38.64 -30.80
N PRO A 433 3.36 39.82 -30.81
CA PRO A 433 4.81 39.92 -30.68
C PRO A 433 5.33 39.17 -29.45
N PHE A 434 6.38 38.36 -29.62
CA PHE A 434 7.02 37.60 -28.53
C PHE A 434 6.07 36.69 -27.73
N GLN A 435 4.97 36.24 -28.34
CA GLN A 435 4.03 35.30 -27.76
C GLN A 435 3.94 34.03 -28.61
N SER A 436 3.35 32.99 -28.03
CA SER A 436 3.03 31.75 -28.73
C SER A 436 1.53 31.58 -28.91
N TYR A 437 1.13 30.96 -30.02
CA TYR A 437 -0.18 30.34 -30.13
C TYR A 437 -0.10 28.91 -29.59
N GLY A 438 -1.12 28.46 -28.85
CA GLY A 438 -1.15 27.13 -28.21
C GLY A 438 -0.99 25.96 -29.19
N TYR A 439 -0.83 24.75 -28.65
CA TYR A 439 -0.61 23.55 -29.47
C TYR A 439 -1.79 23.25 -30.39
N VAL A 440 -1.49 23.07 -31.67
CA VAL A 440 -2.43 22.62 -32.70
C VAL A 440 -2.18 21.13 -32.95
N SER A 441 -3.19 20.30 -32.72
CA SER A 441 -3.15 18.86 -33.00
C SER A 441 -3.49 18.57 -34.47
N LEU A 442 -2.68 17.75 -35.12
CA LEU A 442 -2.78 17.40 -36.54
C LEU A 442 -2.55 15.90 -36.74
N ASN A 443 -3.36 15.26 -37.58
CA ASN A 443 -3.34 13.80 -37.79
C ASN A 443 -2.65 13.42 -39.12
N THR A 444 -1.99 14.39 -39.75
CA THR A 444 -1.31 14.26 -41.04
C THR A 444 0.21 14.17 -40.84
N ASP A 445 0.92 13.63 -41.82
CA ASP A 445 2.40 13.56 -41.79
C ASP A 445 3.05 14.89 -42.17
N THR A 446 2.29 15.78 -42.82
CA THR A 446 2.71 17.12 -43.20
C THR A 446 1.62 18.13 -42.90
N MET A 447 2.02 19.38 -42.67
CA MET A 447 1.13 20.53 -42.66
C MET A 447 1.51 21.52 -43.73
N ASP A 448 0.53 22.25 -44.25
CA ASP A 448 0.72 23.31 -45.22
C ASP A 448 0.73 24.65 -44.45
N LEU A 449 1.92 25.23 -44.29
CA LEU A 449 2.15 26.43 -43.48
C LEU A 449 2.38 27.65 -44.38
N SER A 450 1.67 28.73 -44.11
CA SER A 450 1.90 30.04 -44.74
C SER A 450 2.25 31.07 -43.67
N VAL A 451 3.34 31.81 -43.87
CA VAL A 451 3.85 32.84 -42.96
C VAL A 451 4.23 34.07 -43.80
N GLY A 452 3.55 35.19 -43.58
CA GLY A 452 3.79 36.41 -44.36
C GLY A 452 3.53 36.20 -45.86
N ASN A 453 4.55 36.44 -46.67
CA ASN A 453 4.57 36.26 -48.12
C ASN A 453 4.86 34.81 -48.57
N LYS A 454 5.38 33.95 -47.67
CA LYS A 454 5.57 32.53 -47.97
C LYS A 454 4.23 31.81 -47.79
N THR A 455 3.66 31.35 -48.89
CA THR A 455 2.40 30.59 -48.90
C THR A 455 2.64 29.13 -49.28
N HIS A 456 1.89 28.20 -48.68
CA HIS A 456 1.92 26.76 -48.99
C HIS A 456 3.31 26.11 -48.84
N VAL A 457 3.94 26.30 -47.69
CA VAL A 457 5.19 25.60 -47.34
C VAL A 457 4.83 24.27 -46.68
N PRO A 458 5.06 23.11 -47.33
CA PRO A 458 4.85 21.82 -46.71
C PRO A 458 5.90 21.62 -45.61
N TYR A 459 5.45 21.37 -44.39
CA TYR A 459 6.29 21.14 -43.22
C TYR A 459 6.04 19.74 -42.64
N PRO A 460 7.08 18.93 -42.40
CA PRO A 460 6.94 17.58 -41.86
C PRO A 460 6.53 17.61 -40.39
N LEU A 461 5.63 16.70 -40.00
CA LEU A 461 5.16 16.55 -38.63
C LEU A 461 5.69 15.26 -38.01
N MET A 462 6.06 15.34 -36.73
CA MET A 462 6.50 14.17 -35.96
C MET A 462 5.33 13.59 -35.15
N LYS A 463 4.79 12.45 -35.59
CA LYS A 463 3.74 11.72 -34.88
C LYS A 463 4.19 11.29 -33.48
N GLY A 464 3.28 11.39 -32.51
CA GLY A 464 3.52 11.15 -31.10
C GLY A 464 4.44 12.16 -30.43
N LYS A 465 4.76 13.29 -31.07
CA LYS A 465 5.65 14.34 -30.54
C LYS A 465 4.98 15.71 -30.54
N ARG A 466 5.42 16.54 -29.60
CA ARG A 466 5.16 17.99 -29.57
C ARG A 466 6.35 18.73 -30.15
N GLN A 467 6.11 19.71 -31.01
CA GLN A 467 7.15 20.54 -31.61
C GLN A 467 6.81 22.02 -31.42
N THR A 468 7.80 22.85 -31.14
CA THR A 468 7.69 24.32 -31.19
C THR A 468 8.47 24.85 -32.37
N LEU A 469 7.81 25.64 -33.23
CA LEU A 469 8.43 26.35 -34.35
C LEU A 469 8.64 27.81 -33.99
N LEU A 470 9.86 28.29 -34.21
CA LEU A 470 10.19 29.70 -34.13
C LEU A 470 9.82 30.35 -35.45
N LEU A 471 9.09 31.47 -35.39
CA LEU A 471 8.62 32.18 -36.56
C LEU A 471 9.11 33.63 -36.57
N THR A 472 9.50 34.08 -37.76
CA THR A 472 9.80 35.49 -38.09
C THR A 472 9.13 35.81 -39.42
N TYR A 473 9.07 37.09 -39.80
CA TYR A 473 8.49 37.56 -41.04
C TYR A 473 9.19 36.87 -42.22
N ASP A 474 8.45 35.99 -42.91
CA ASP A 474 8.92 35.13 -44.01
C ASP A 474 9.96 34.04 -43.67
N ASN A 475 10.23 33.69 -42.41
CA ASN A 475 11.19 32.62 -42.09
C ASN A 475 10.85 31.78 -40.86
N ILE A 476 11.34 30.53 -40.87
CA ILE A 476 11.25 29.56 -39.75
C ILE A 476 12.69 29.29 -39.31
N PRO A 477 13.28 30.15 -38.46
CA PRO A 477 14.70 30.08 -38.16
C PRO A 477 15.10 28.91 -37.26
N GLY A 478 14.16 28.28 -36.55
CA GLY A 478 14.46 27.15 -35.67
C GLY A 478 13.23 26.33 -35.27
N GLU A 479 13.49 25.11 -34.85
CA GLU A 479 12.49 24.18 -34.30
C GLU A 479 13.06 23.45 -33.07
N SER A 480 12.17 22.97 -32.20
CA SER A 480 12.56 22.12 -31.07
C SER A 480 11.45 21.12 -30.75
N ILE A 481 11.85 19.93 -30.29
CA ILE A 481 10.92 18.93 -29.74
C ILE A 481 10.64 19.30 -28.28
N ASP A 482 9.36 19.35 -27.92
CA ASP A 482 8.92 19.70 -26.58
C ASP A 482 8.69 18.47 -25.70
N LEU A 483 8.44 18.73 -24.42
CA LEU A 483 8.10 17.70 -23.44
C LEU A 483 6.78 17.02 -23.78
N ASN A 484 6.81 15.69 -23.81
CA ASN A 484 5.64 14.83 -23.99
C ASN A 484 5.10 14.26 -22.66
N THR A 485 5.66 14.70 -21.54
CA THR A 485 5.25 14.32 -20.19
C THR A 485 5.30 15.54 -19.31
N LYS A 486 4.47 15.55 -18.25
CA LYS A 486 4.54 16.59 -17.23
C LYS A 486 5.81 16.39 -16.40
N PRO A 487 6.53 17.45 -16.00
CA PRO A 487 7.67 17.34 -15.08
C PRO A 487 7.29 16.59 -13.80
N GLU A 488 8.17 15.70 -13.37
CA GLU A 488 7.92 14.77 -12.27
C GLU A 488 8.31 15.37 -10.92
N GLN A 489 7.83 14.76 -9.83
CA GLN A 489 8.20 15.13 -8.45
C GLN A 489 7.90 16.58 -8.03
N GLY A 490 7.07 17.30 -8.79
CA GLY A 490 6.78 18.70 -8.52
C GLY A 490 7.82 19.68 -9.07
N ASP A 491 8.91 19.19 -9.66
CA ASP A 491 9.90 20.02 -10.33
C ASP A 491 9.32 20.72 -11.56
N ASN A 492 10.06 21.69 -12.09
CA ASN A 492 9.63 22.54 -13.19
C ASN A 492 10.70 22.56 -14.27
N ASP A 493 10.32 22.28 -15.51
CA ASP A 493 11.25 22.27 -16.64
C ASP A 493 11.31 23.63 -17.32
N ILE A 494 12.50 24.23 -17.32
CA ILE A 494 12.73 25.55 -17.90
C ILE A 494 13.71 25.44 -19.05
N ARG A 495 13.41 26.12 -20.15
CA ARG A 495 14.35 26.36 -21.26
C ARG A 495 14.29 27.81 -21.72
N PHE A 496 15.31 28.23 -22.46
CA PHE A 496 15.42 29.57 -23.03
C PHE A 496 15.37 29.52 -24.56
N VAL A 497 14.82 30.56 -25.16
CA VAL A 497 14.92 30.83 -26.61
C VAL A 497 15.59 32.18 -26.78
N ASN A 498 16.65 32.21 -27.57
CA ASN A 498 17.41 33.43 -27.79
C ASN A 498 17.02 34.10 -29.11
N GLY A 499 16.23 35.17 -29.05
CA GLY A 499 15.97 36.06 -30.19
C GLY A 499 16.98 37.21 -30.32
N TYR A 500 17.88 37.37 -29.34
CA TYR A 500 18.94 38.38 -29.35
C TYR A 500 20.02 38.03 -30.37
N ARG A 501 20.76 39.05 -30.84
CA ARG A 501 21.69 38.92 -31.97
C ARG A 501 22.99 38.19 -31.63
N GLU A 502 23.38 38.18 -30.36
CA GLU A 502 24.59 37.51 -29.88
C GLU A 502 24.23 36.24 -29.13
N GLU A 503 25.21 35.33 -29.03
CA GLU A 503 25.12 34.14 -28.18
C GLU A 503 25.05 34.54 -26.70
N LEU A 504 24.14 33.90 -25.96
CA LEU A 504 23.91 34.18 -24.55
C LEU A 504 24.19 32.94 -23.71
N SER A 505 24.95 33.09 -22.61
CA SER A 505 25.16 32.02 -21.63
C SER A 505 24.18 32.17 -20.48
N VAL A 506 23.46 31.10 -20.15
CA VAL A 506 22.45 31.13 -19.08
C VAL A 506 22.82 30.19 -17.94
N LYS A 507 22.86 30.73 -16.72
CA LYS A 507 23.19 30.00 -15.49
C LYS A 507 22.17 30.25 -14.39
N SER A 508 21.92 29.25 -13.56
CA SER A 508 21.05 29.37 -12.39
C SER A 508 21.65 28.59 -11.22
N GLY A 509 22.22 29.32 -10.25
CA GLY A 509 22.98 28.72 -9.15
C GLY A 509 24.16 27.90 -9.66
N SER A 510 24.19 26.60 -9.34
CA SER A 510 25.20 25.63 -9.81
C SER A 510 24.84 24.97 -11.14
N LYS A 511 23.63 25.19 -11.68
CA LYS A 511 23.18 24.59 -12.94
C LYS A 511 23.57 25.51 -14.11
N ASP A 512 24.32 24.97 -15.06
CA ASP A 512 24.68 25.65 -16.31
C ASP A 512 23.76 25.14 -17.42
N MET A 513 23.00 26.04 -18.05
CA MET A 513 22.09 25.69 -19.14
C MET A 513 22.77 25.78 -20.51
N GLY A 514 24.06 26.13 -20.53
CA GLY A 514 24.88 26.27 -21.73
C GLY A 514 24.75 27.64 -22.39
N SER A 515 25.36 27.74 -23.56
CA SER A 515 25.22 28.89 -24.44
C SER A 515 24.09 28.64 -25.45
N VAL A 516 23.32 29.69 -25.73
CA VAL A 516 22.16 29.66 -26.62
C VAL A 516 22.44 30.62 -27.78
N GLY A 517 22.62 30.07 -28.99
CA GLY A 517 22.82 30.87 -30.20
C GLY A 517 21.56 31.61 -30.64
N GLN A 518 21.69 32.52 -31.61
CA GLN A 518 20.53 33.24 -32.15
C GLN A 518 19.56 32.26 -32.82
N PHE A 519 18.29 32.34 -32.45
CA PHE A 519 17.19 31.46 -32.87
C PHE A 519 17.35 29.99 -32.43
N GLU A 520 18.12 29.74 -31.38
CA GLU A 520 18.27 28.42 -30.80
C GLU A 520 17.55 28.30 -29.46
N PHE A 521 17.33 27.04 -29.05
CA PHE A 521 16.76 26.67 -27.76
C PHE A 521 17.87 26.17 -26.84
N SER A 522 17.81 26.51 -25.56
CA SER A 522 18.56 25.78 -24.54
C SER A 522 17.96 24.39 -24.32
N ASN A 523 18.73 23.49 -23.70
CA ASN A 523 18.18 22.27 -23.15
C ASN A 523 17.18 22.59 -22.02
N TYR A 524 16.18 21.73 -21.86
CA TYR A 524 15.33 21.73 -20.67
C TYR A 524 16.17 21.40 -19.44
N THR A 525 15.98 22.19 -18.38
CA THR A 525 16.63 21.98 -17.10
C THR A 525 15.58 22.03 -16.00
N LEU A 526 15.59 21.03 -15.12
CA LEU A 526 14.68 20.93 -13.99
C LEU A 526 15.04 21.91 -12.88
N PHE A 527 14.05 22.55 -12.30
CA PHE A 527 14.16 23.43 -11.13
C PHE A 527 13.09 23.08 -10.11
N PRO A 528 13.45 23.01 -8.81
CA PRO A 528 12.46 22.82 -7.76
C PRO A 528 11.50 24.00 -7.69
N GLU A 529 10.40 23.81 -6.96
CA GLU A 529 9.46 24.87 -6.63
C GLU A 529 10.10 26.04 -5.87
N GLY A 530 9.48 27.22 -5.96
CA GLY A 530 9.96 28.45 -5.32
C GLY A 530 10.61 29.43 -6.30
N THR A 531 11.35 30.40 -5.79
CA THR A 531 11.92 31.48 -6.62
C THR A 531 13.19 31.02 -7.32
N ALA A 532 13.13 30.81 -8.63
CA ALA A 532 14.29 30.57 -9.47
C ALA A 532 14.91 31.90 -9.93
N THR A 533 16.23 31.95 -10.01
CA THR A 533 16.98 33.14 -10.42
C THR A 533 18.02 32.76 -11.47
N PHE A 534 17.86 33.32 -12.66
CA PHE A 534 18.68 33.09 -13.84
C PHE A 534 19.61 34.29 -14.08
N ILE A 535 20.86 33.99 -14.38
CA ILE A 535 21.90 34.94 -14.77
C ILE A 535 22.18 34.69 -16.25
N ILE A 536 21.76 35.65 -17.07
CA ILE A 536 21.94 35.65 -18.52
C ILE A 536 23.15 36.54 -18.81
N SER A 537 24.21 35.97 -19.38
CA SER A 537 25.47 36.65 -19.65
C SER A 537 25.67 36.78 -21.15
N GLY A 538 25.90 38.00 -21.62
CA GLY A 538 26.43 38.27 -22.95
C GLY A 538 27.96 38.39 -22.91
N SER A 539 28.52 39.05 -23.92
CA SER A 539 29.98 39.20 -24.08
C SER A 539 30.66 39.96 -22.92
N THR A 540 30.00 40.98 -22.36
CA THR A 540 30.56 41.81 -21.27
C THR A 540 29.55 42.19 -20.18
N GLU A 541 28.26 41.91 -20.39
CA GLU A 541 27.17 42.37 -19.54
C GLU A 541 26.32 41.19 -19.06
N GLN A 542 25.64 41.37 -17.92
CA GLN A 542 24.81 40.34 -17.30
C GLN A 542 23.42 40.89 -16.97
N CYS A 543 22.41 40.05 -17.14
CA CYS A 543 21.04 40.28 -16.74
C CYS A 543 20.59 39.25 -15.71
N LYS A 544 19.96 39.71 -14.64
CA LYS A 544 19.38 38.85 -13.62
C LYS A 544 17.87 38.81 -13.78
N TYR A 545 17.32 37.62 -13.97
CA TYR A 545 15.89 37.39 -14.12
C TYR A 545 15.42 36.40 -13.06
N SER A 546 14.33 36.71 -12.37
CA SER A 546 13.76 35.84 -11.33
C SER A 546 12.29 35.57 -11.60
N MET A 547 11.83 34.36 -11.35
CA MET A 547 10.42 33.96 -11.44
C MET A 547 10.07 32.97 -10.33
N ASP A 548 8.81 32.96 -9.93
CA ASP A 548 8.29 31.98 -8.98
C ASP A 548 7.77 30.75 -9.71
N LEU A 549 8.25 29.59 -9.30
CA LEU A 549 7.89 28.30 -9.87
C LEU A 549 6.90 27.57 -8.96
N GLY A 550 5.83 27.06 -9.57
CA GLY A 550 4.83 26.22 -8.92
C GLY A 550 5.26 24.75 -8.88
N PHE A 551 4.30 23.84 -9.00
CA PHE A 551 4.55 22.40 -9.02
C PHE A 551 4.29 21.81 -10.42
N GLY A 552 5.27 21.11 -10.99
CA GLY A 552 5.08 20.33 -12.22
C GLY A 552 4.85 21.17 -13.48
N SER A 553 5.36 22.40 -13.55
CA SER A 553 5.14 23.29 -14.70
C SER A 553 6.31 23.27 -15.69
N SER A 554 6.08 23.71 -16.91
CA SER A 554 7.15 23.91 -17.89
C SER A 554 7.00 25.26 -18.58
N TYR A 555 8.12 25.98 -18.68
CA TYR A 555 8.18 27.30 -19.29
C TYR A 555 9.32 27.42 -20.31
N THR A 556 9.02 28.11 -21.39
CA THR A 556 9.99 28.62 -22.35
C THR A 556 10.17 30.12 -22.10
N LEU A 557 11.35 30.51 -21.66
CA LEU A 557 11.73 31.91 -21.45
C LEU A 557 12.30 32.49 -22.74
N LEU A 558 11.57 33.43 -23.33
CA LEU A 558 11.92 34.06 -24.58
C LEU A 558 12.69 35.35 -24.33
N ILE A 559 13.89 35.44 -24.90
CA ILE A 559 14.69 36.67 -24.92
C ILE A 559 14.43 37.39 -26.24
N PRO A 560 13.74 38.54 -26.26
CA PRO A 560 13.40 39.25 -27.48
C PRO A 560 14.61 39.75 -28.28
N SER A 561 14.39 40.05 -29.56
CA SER A 561 15.41 40.68 -30.41
C SER A 561 15.73 42.13 -30.03
N ASN A 562 14.81 42.80 -29.30
CA ASN A 562 14.99 44.15 -28.75
C ASN A 562 15.52 44.14 -27.31
N PHE A 563 15.94 42.98 -26.79
CA PHE A 563 16.52 42.84 -25.45
C PHE A 563 17.74 43.77 -25.28
N THR A 564 17.80 44.45 -24.15
CA THR A 564 18.92 45.32 -23.77
C THR A 564 19.41 45.00 -22.37
N PHE A 565 20.72 44.85 -22.22
CA PHE A 565 21.34 44.73 -20.90
C PHE A 565 21.17 46.03 -20.11
N GLY A 566 20.94 45.90 -18.81
CA GLY A 566 20.67 47.03 -17.92
C GLY A 566 19.84 46.63 -16.70
N PRO A 567 19.51 47.60 -15.82
CA PRO A 567 18.78 47.32 -14.59
C PRO A 567 17.36 46.80 -14.83
N GLU A 568 16.74 47.11 -15.98
CA GLU A 568 15.38 46.70 -16.34
C GLU A 568 15.32 45.54 -17.34
N CYS A 569 16.45 44.88 -17.64
CA CYS A 569 16.52 43.80 -18.63
C CYS A 569 15.51 42.67 -18.37
N ALA A 570 15.22 42.38 -17.10
CA ALA A 570 14.25 41.38 -16.68
C ALA A 570 12.83 41.63 -17.21
N SER A 571 12.45 42.90 -17.40
CA SER A 571 11.10 43.27 -17.87
C SER A 571 10.85 42.95 -19.34
N THR A 572 11.92 42.76 -20.11
CA THR A 572 11.83 42.45 -21.54
C THR A 572 11.66 40.96 -21.82
N ILE A 573 12.14 40.09 -20.92
CA ILE A 573 12.03 38.64 -21.05
C ILE A 573 10.56 38.21 -20.96
N GLN A 574 10.09 37.49 -21.98
CA GLN A 574 8.73 36.98 -22.04
C GLN A 574 8.66 35.53 -21.57
N GLN A 575 7.60 35.20 -20.83
CA GLN A 575 7.35 33.83 -20.37
C GLN A 575 6.31 33.17 -21.27
N VAL A 576 6.64 32.01 -21.82
CA VAL A 576 5.69 31.14 -22.52
C VAL A 576 5.42 29.92 -21.65
N GLU A 577 4.16 29.75 -21.24
CA GLU A 577 3.71 28.60 -20.45
C GLU A 577 3.49 27.39 -21.39
N ASP A 578 4.37 26.39 -21.29
CA ASP A 578 4.30 25.17 -22.10
C ASP A 578 3.42 24.10 -21.45
N ILE A 579 3.48 24.03 -20.11
CA ILE A 579 2.70 23.14 -19.25
C ILE A 579 2.34 23.90 -17.97
N LYS A 580 1.04 23.94 -17.65
CA LYS A 580 0.49 24.60 -16.46
C LYS A 580 0.95 23.95 -15.15
N PRO A 581 1.20 24.74 -14.08
CA PRO A 581 1.44 24.21 -12.75
C PRO A 581 0.22 23.45 -12.20
N ASN A 582 0.45 22.51 -11.30
CA ASN A 582 -0.60 21.82 -10.56
C ASN A 582 -1.35 22.84 -9.68
N THR A 583 -2.66 22.99 -9.91
CA THR A 583 -3.48 23.95 -9.14
C THR A 583 -4.26 23.31 -8.00
N MET A 584 -4.54 22.00 -8.08
CA MET A 584 -5.27 21.28 -7.04
C MET A 584 -4.38 20.95 -5.86
N HIS A 585 -4.71 21.47 -4.69
CA HIS A 585 -3.97 21.22 -3.46
C HIS A 585 -4.23 19.81 -2.92
N MET A 586 -3.18 19.10 -2.48
CA MET A 586 -3.27 17.76 -1.85
C MET A 586 -4.26 17.67 -0.68
N ALA A 587 -4.60 18.78 -0.01
CA ALA A 587 -5.60 18.82 1.05
C ALA A 587 -6.99 18.33 0.58
N TRP A 588 -7.29 18.41 -0.72
CA TRP A 588 -8.51 17.87 -1.30
C TRP A 588 -8.60 16.33 -1.27
N GLN A 589 -7.52 15.62 -0.94
CA GLN A 589 -7.58 14.19 -0.63
C GLN A 589 -8.01 13.91 0.82
N ILE A 590 -8.02 14.89 1.73
CA ILE A 590 -8.42 14.65 3.13
C ILE A 590 -9.86 14.10 3.23
N PRO A 591 -10.86 14.60 2.48
CA PRO A 591 -12.22 14.03 2.49
C PRO A 591 -12.29 12.54 2.11
N GLN A 592 -11.57 12.08 1.07
CA GLN A 592 -11.56 10.67 0.68
C GLN A 592 -10.86 9.81 1.74
N TYR A 593 -9.74 10.27 2.33
CA TYR A 593 -9.11 9.59 3.46
C TYR A 593 -10.06 9.53 4.67
N PHE A 594 -10.72 10.62 5.01
CA PHE A 594 -11.69 10.66 6.11
C PHE A 594 -12.81 9.64 5.95
N LEU A 595 -13.45 9.61 4.78
CA LEU A 595 -14.52 8.64 4.49
C LEU A 595 -14.01 7.20 4.53
N MET A 596 -12.83 6.94 3.95
CA MET A 596 -12.23 5.61 3.94
C MET A 596 -11.86 5.14 5.35
N THR A 597 -11.23 5.99 6.16
CA THR A 597 -10.87 5.66 7.55
C THR A 597 -12.09 5.47 8.42
N CYS A 598 -13.11 6.32 8.31
CA CYS A 598 -14.38 6.09 9.01
C CYS A 598 -15.01 4.75 8.60
N GLY A 599 -14.94 4.42 7.31
CA GLY A 599 -15.36 3.13 6.78
C GLY A 599 -14.57 1.96 7.38
N GLU A 600 -13.25 2.08 7.45
CA GLU A 600 -12.35 1.09 8.04
C GLU A 600 -12.66 0.84 9.52
N VAL A 601 -12.86 1.89 10.31
CA VAL A 601 -13.16 1.75 11.75
C VAL A 601 -14.43 0.94 11.97
N VAL A 602 -15.50 1.23 11.22
CA VAL A 602 -16.78 0.50 11.39
C VAL A 602 -16.82 -0.84 10.66
N PHE A 603 -15.96 -1.06 9.66
CA PHE A 603 -15.87 -2.32 8.91
C PHE A 603 -14.86 -3.30 9.52
N SER A 604 -13.60 -2.89 9.65
CA SER A 604 -12.47 -3.74 10.02
C SER A 604 -12.48 -4.09 11.50
N VAL A 605 -12.55 -3.09 12.38
CA VAL A 605 -12.55 -3.32 13.84
C VAL A 605 -13.77 -4.15 14.24
N THR A 606 -14.95 -3.76 13.77
CA THR A 606 -16.19 -4.50 14.03
C THR A 606 -16.17 -5.89 13.40
N GLY A 607 -15.65 -6.03 12.17
CA GLY A 607 -15.59 -7.31 11.48
C GLY A 607 -14.67 -8.30 12.16
N LEU A 608 -13.52 -7.85 12.67
CA LEU A 608 -12.63 -8.65 13.50
C LEU A 608 -13.29 -9.07 14.83
N GLU A 609 -13.97 -8.15 15.51
CA GLU A 609 -14.71 -8.44 16.74
C GLU A 609 -15.82 -9.48 16.51
N PHE A 610 -16.63 -9.27 15.46
CA PHE A 610 -17.68 -10.20 15.03
C PHE A 610 -17.11 -11.59 14.78
N SER A 611 -16.04 -11.66 13.99
CA SER A 611 -15.37 -12.90 13.63
C SER A 611 -14.86 -13.64 14.86
N TYR A 612 -14.30 -12.92 15.82
CA TYR A 612 -13.84 -13.48 17.09
C TYR A 612 -15.00 -14.00 17.96
N SER A 613 -16.13 -13.27 18.00
CA SER A 613 -17.31 -13.63 18.78
C SER A 613 -18.05 -14.86 18.25
N GLN A 614 -18.00 -15.10 16.93
CA GLN A 614 -18.67 -16.23 16.28
C GLN A 614 -17.75 -17.45 16.13
N ALA A 615 -16.50 -17.36 16.58
CA ALA A 615 -15.51 -18.42 16.47
C ALA A 615 -15.55 -19.40 17.67
N PRO A 616 -15.55 -20.72 17.42
CA PRO A 616 -15.24 -21.72 18.45
C PRO A 616 -13.89 -21.47 19.10
N LYS A 617 -13.71 -21.84 20.38
CA LYS A 617 -12.49 -21.50 21.14
C LYS A 617 -11.21 -22.02 20.48
N ASN A 618 -11.29 -23.21 19.89
CA ASN A 618 -10.18 -23.87 19.19
C ASN A 618 -9.99 -23.41 17.73
N MET A 619 -10.95 -22.71 17.11
CA MET A 619 -10.91 -22.35 15.67
C MET A 619 -10.75 -20.85 15.38
N LYS A 620 -10.51 -20.02 16.40
CA LYS A 620 -10.26 -18.57 16.24
C LYS A 620 -9.16 -18.24 15.24
N SER A 621 -8.07 -19.01 15.24
CA SER A 621 -6.96 -18.84 14.30
C SER A 621 -7.35 -19.11 12.84
N VAL A 622 -8.25 -20.07 12.60
CA VAL A 622 -8.75 -20.41 11.25
C VAL A 622 -9.57 -19.25 10.68
N LEU A 623 -10.46 -18.65 11.48
CA LEU A 623 -11.23 -17.49 11.04
C LEU A 623 -10.35 -16.26 10.85
N GLN A 624 -9.35 -16.04 11.69
CA GLN A 624 -8.41 -14.95 11.50
C GLN A 624 -7.56 -15.13 10.22
N ALA A 625 -7.15 -16.35 9.89
CA ALA A 625 -6.50 -16.65 8.62
C ALA A 625 -7.44 -16.40 7.43
N GLY A 626 -8.71 -16.80 7.54
CA GLY A 626 -9.75 -16.50 6.56
C GLY A 626 -9.95 -15.00 6.37
N TRP A 627 -9.88 -14.20 7.44
CA TRP A 627 -9.98 -12.74 7.38
C TRP A 627 -8.81 -12.13 6.60
N LEU A 628 -7.57 -12.50 6.94
CA LEU A 628 -6.38 -12.02 6.21
C LEU A 628 -6.40 -12.42 4.73
N LEU A 629 -6.94 -13.61 4.43
CA LEU A 629 -7.14 -14.05 3.06
C LEU A 629 -8.09 -13.13 2.29
N THR A 630 -9.09 -12.51 2.92
CA THR A 630 -9.94 -11.53 2.24
C THR A 630 -9.16 -10.32 1.76
N THR A 631 -8.15 -9.86 2.52
CA THR A 631 -7.25 -8.77 2.11
C THR A 631 -6.38 -9.18 0.93
N ALA A 632 -5.84 -10.42 0.94
CA ALA A 632 -5.07 -10.94 -0.18
C ALA A 632 -5.91 -11.02 -1.46
N VAL A 633 -7.14 -11.55 -1.37
CA VAL A 633 -8.08 -11.61 -2.50
C VAL A 633 -8.47 -10.21 -2.98
N GLY A 634 -8.65 -9.25 -2.07
CA GLY A 634 -8.95 -7.85 -2.43
C GLY A 634 -7.87 -7.24 -3.32
N ASN A 635 -6.60 -7.44 -2.96
CA ASN A 635 -5.48 -6.99 -3.78
C ASN A 635 -5.40 -7.72 -5.13
N ILE A 636 -5.75 -9.01 -5.19
CA ILE A 636 -5.86 -9.74 -6.47
C ILE A 636 -6.98 -9.18 -7.35
N ILE A 637 -8.11 -8.74 -6.77
CA ILE A 637 -9.18 -8.11 -7.54
C ILE A 637 -8.69 -6.82 -8.20
N VAL A 638 -7.86 -6.02 -7.52
CA VAL A 638 -7.27 -4.82 -8.13
C VAL A 638 -6.47 -5.19 -9.40
N LEU A 639 -5.67 -6.26 -9.35
CA LEU A 639 -4.91 -6.74 -10.51
C LEU A 639 -5.84 -7.15 -11.66
N ILE A 640 -6.91 -7.88 -11.37
CA ILE A 640 -7.89 -8.32 -12.39
C ILE A 640 -8.57 -7.09 -13.02
N VAL A 641 -8.96 -6.11 -12.21
CA VAL A 641 -9.63 -4.90 -12.70
C VAL A 641 -8.67 -4.04 -13.53
N ALA A 642 -7.41 -3.93 -13.14
CA ALA A 642 -6.40 -3.20 -13.92
C ALA A 642 -6.18 -3.83 -15.31
N GLU A 643 -6.05 -5.16 -15.38
CA GLU A 643 -5.82 -5.89 -16.64
C GLU A 643 -7.06 -5.97 -17.54
N VAL A 644 -8.25 -6.15 -16.96
CA VAL A 644 -9.52 -6.31 -17.72
C VAL A 644 -10.14 -4.95 -18.07
N GLY A 645 -9.98 -3.97 -17.18
CA GLY A 645 -10.65 -2.68 -17.28
C GLY A 645 -10.09 -1.80 -18.40
N GLN A 646 -8.76 -1.78 -18.58
CA GLN A 646 -8.02 -0.92 -19.54
C GLN A 646 -8.70 0.46 -19.74
N LEU A 647 -9.11 1.09 -18.64
CA LEU A 647 -9.81 2.36 -18.69
C LEU A 647 -8.77 3.45 -18.94
N PRO A 648 -8.90 4.27 -19.99
CA PRO A 648 -7.91 5.29 -20.30
C PRO A 648 -7.87 6.40 -19.25
N GLU A 649 -8.98 6.62 -18.54
CA GLU A 649 -9.14 7.71 -17.59
C GLU A 649 -9.15 7.20 -16.14
N GLN A 650 -8.27 7.75 -15.29
CA GLN A 650 -8.14 7.35 -13.89
C GLN A 650 -9.43 7.60 -13.07
N TRP A 651 -10.15 8.70 -13.35
CA TRP A 651 -11.41 8.98 -12.64
C TRP A 651 -12.47 7.89 -12.91
N ALA A 652 -12.46 7.28 -14.09
CA ALA A 652 -13.39 6.22 -14.45
C ALA A 652 -13.08 4.92 -13.68
N GLU A 653 -11.80 4.64 -13.43
CA GLU A 653 -11.37 3.54 -12.55
C GLU A 653 -11.91 3.73 -11.13
N TYR A 654 -11.82 4.94 -10.56
CA TYR A 654 -12.37 5.23 -9.23
C TYR A 654 -13.90 5.04 -9.17
N VAL A 655 -14.63 5.48 -10.21
CA VAL A 655 -16.09 5.27 -10.31
C VAL A 655 -16.43 3.79 -10.43
N LEU A 656 -15.67 3.02 -11.20
CA LEU A 656 -15.85 1.57 -11.34
C LEU A 656 -15.71 0.88 -9.98
N PHE A 657 -14.65 1.16 -9.23
CA PHE A 657 -14.46 0.60 -7.89
C PHE A 657 -15.56 1.01 -6.92
N ALA A 658 -16.01 2.27 -6.95
CA ALA A 658 -17.15 2.71 -6.14
C ALA A 658 -18.43 1.92 -6.48
N ALA A 659 -18.74 1.75 -7.77
CA ALA A 659 -19.91 1.02 -8.22
C ALA A 659 -19.86 -0.47 -7.81
N LEU A 660 -18.71 -1.12 -7.98
CA LEU A 660 -18.48 -2.50 -7.55
C LEU A 660 -18.69 -2.66 -6.04
N LEU A 661 -18.17 -1.74 -5.23
CA LEU A 661 -18.35 -1.80 -3.77
C LEU A 661 -19.80 -1.55 -3.36
N ILE A 662 -20.55 -0.69 -4.05
CA ILE A 662 -22.00 -0.52 -3.81
C ILE A 662 -22.76 -1.81 -4.13
N CYS A 663 -22.48 -2.46 -5.26
CA CYS A 663 -23.08 -3.75 -5.61
C CYS A 663 -22.80 -4.80 -4.54
N VAL A 664 -21.56 -4.89 -4.07
CA VAL A 664 -21.16 -5.79 -2.99
C VAL A 664 -21.81 -5.43 -1.66
N CYS A 665 -21.95 -4.14 -1.35
CA CYS A 665 -22.64 -3.66 -0.15
C CYS A 665 -24.11 -4.12 -0.12
N VAL A 666 -24.81 -4.09 -1.27
CA VAL A 666 -26.17 -4.63 -1.40
C VAL A 666 -26.20 -6.14 -1.18
N ILE A 667 -25.30 -6.89 -1.84
CA ILE A 667 -25.20 -8.35 -1.69
C ILE A 667 -24.94 -8.74 -0.23
N PHE A 668 -23.95 -8.10 0.40
CA PHE A 668 -23.61 -8.35 1.79
C PHE A 668 -24.77 -8.01 2.73
N SER A 669 -25.51 -6.94 2.46
CA SER A 669 -26.69 -6.57 3.27
C SER A 669 -27.79 -7.64 3.19
N ILE A 670 -28.01 -8.23 2.02
CA ILE A 670 -28.93 -9.36 1.84
C ILE A 670 -28.42 -10.57 2.62
N MET A 671 -27.14 -10.93 2.49
CA MET A 671 -26.54 -12.06 3.22
C MET A 671 -26.61 -11.86 4.74
N ALA A 672 -26.35 -10.64 5.21
CA ALA A 672 -26.42 -10.27 6.61
C ALA A 672 -27.84 -10.35 7.19
N HIS A 673 -28.86 -10.05 6.39
CA HIS A 673 -30.26 -10.17 6.82
C HIS A 673 -30.65 -11.62 7.12
N PHE A 674 -30.12 -12.58 6.35
CA PHE A 674 -30.36 -14.00 6.56
C PHE A 674 -29.41 -14.66 7.56
N TYR A 675 -28.45 -13.92 8.12
CA TYR A 675 -27.48 -14.47 9.04
C TYR A 675 -28.04 -14.60 10.47
N THR A 676 -27.95 -15.81 11.01
CA THR A 676 -28.32 -16.11 12.40
C THR A 676 -27.07 -16.12 13.27
N TYR A 677 -26.99 -15.18 14.21
CA TYR A 677 -25.94 -15.17 15.24
C TYR A 677 -25.97 -16.45 16.05
N THR A 678 -24.81 -17.04 16.26
CA THR A 678 -24.67 -18.26 17.06
C THR A 678 -23.68 -17.99 18.20
N ASP A 679 -24.01 -18.41 19.43
CA ASP A 679 -23.09 -18.35 20.56
C ASP A 679 -22.27 -19.65 20.62
N PRO A 680 -20.95 -19.62 20.35
CA PRO A 680 -20.11 -20.80 20.42
C PRO A 680 -20.03 -21.40 21.83
N ALA A 681 -20.09 -20.58 22.88
CA ALA A 681 -19.98 -21.06 24.25
C ALA A 681 -21.23 -21.86 24.67
N GLU A 682 -22.42 -21.43 24.24
CA GLU A 682 -23.66 -22.14 24.49
C GLU A 682 -23.67 -23.51 23.81
N ILE A 683 -23.23 -23.58 22.54
CA ILE A 683 -23.17 -24.84 21.80
C ILE A 683 -22.12 -25.78 22.41
N GLU A 684 -20.92 -25.28 22.75
CA GLU A 684 -19.90 -26.08 23.42
C GLU A 684 -20.39 -26.63 24.76
N ALA A 685 -21.12 -25.83 25.54
CA ALA A 685 -21.69 -26.24 26.82
C ALA A 685 -22.70 -27.40 26.65
N GLN A 686 -23.56 -27.36 25.63
CA GLN A 686 -24.53 -28.43 25.34
C GLN A 686 -23.89 -29.79 25.05
N PHE A 687 -22.67 -29.81 24.48
CA PHE A 687 -21.93 -31.06 24.28
C PHE A 687 -21.20 -31.51 25.56
N SER A 688 -20.75 -30.58 26.39
CA SER A 688 -20.12 -30.92 27.68
C SER A 688 -21.10 -31.49 28.72
N GLU A 689 -22.37 -31.09 28.69
CA GLU A 689 -23.40 -31.61 29.60
C GLU A 689 -23.99 -32.97 29.16
N LYS A 690 -23.84 -33.34 27.88
CA LYS A 690 -24.31 -34.63 27.33
C LYS A 690 -23.33 -35.80 27.53
N ASP A 691 -22.16 -35.55 28.12
CA ASP A 691 -21.15 -36.56 28.49
C ASP A 691 -21.14 -36.99 29.99
N PRO A 692 -22.25 -37.43 30.62
CA PRO A 692 -22.16 -38.18 31.89
C PRO A 692 -21.70 -39.64 31.71
N ASP A 693 -21.93 -40.25 30.55
CA ASP A 693 -21.79 -41.71 30.37
C ASP A 693 -20.36 -42.21 30.08
N ASP A 694 -19.41 -41.32 29.74
CA ASP A 694 -18.01 -41.71 29.52
C ASP A 694 -17.16 -41.68 30.80
N LYS A 695 -17.72 -41.26 31.94
CA LYS A 695 -17.03 -41.33 33.24
C LYS A 695 -17.09 -42.70 33.92
N GLU A 696 -17.93 -43.64 33.47
CA GLU A 696 -18.00 -44.99 34.04
C GLU A 696 -17.01 -45.99 33.43
N LYS A 697 -16.34 -45.66 32.31
CA LYS A 697 -15.38 -46.58 31.66
C LYS A 697 -13.94 -46.50 32.16
N ASN A 698 -13.60 -45.54 33.02
CA ASN A 698 -12.26 -45.38 33.59
C ASN A 698 -12.21 -45.61 35.11
N LYS A 699 -12.74 -46.76 35.58
CA LYS A 699 -12.25 -47.35 36.83
C LYS A 699 -11.09 -48.29 36.50
N PRO A 700 -9.93 -48.19 37.19
CA PRO A 700 -8.80 -49.07 36.93
C PRO A 700 -9.20 -50.52 37.21
N ILE A 701 -8.96 -51.40 36.25
CA ILE A 701 -8.97 -52.85 36.49
C ILE A 701 -7.70 -53.17 37.27
N GLU A 702 -7.75 -53.02 38.59
CA GLU A 702 -6.76 -53.64 39.47
C GLU A 702 -7.16 -55.09 39.73
N MET A 703 -6.27 -55.99 39.34
CA MET A 703 -6.28 -57.40 39.69
C MET A 703 -6.50 -57.59 41.19
N GLN A 704 -7.53 -58.35 41.55
CA GLN A 704 -7.54 -59.13 42.79
C GLN A 704 -7.76 -60.60 42.42
N MET A 705 -6.66 -61.35 42.40
CA MET A 705 -6.68 -62.79 42.56
C MET A 705 -6.51 -63.13 44.05
N GLU A 706 -7.22 -64.19 44.44
CA GLU A 706 -7.04 -65.09 45.58
C GLU A 706 -7.73 -64.77 46.93
N PRO A 707 -8.03 -65.82 47.75
CA PRO A 707 -9.07 -66.83 47.54
C PRO A 707 -10.00 -66.85 48.79
N VAL A 708 -11.00 -67.74 48.87
CA VAL A 708 -11.46 -68.43 50.12
C VAL A 708 -12.84 -69.08 49.93
N PHE A 709 -12.80 -70.40 50.00
CA PHE A 709 -13.72 -71.38 50.59
C PHE A 709 -15.10 -70.96 51.17
N GLU A 710 -16.07 -71.82 50.80
CA GLU A 710 -17.13 -72.43 51.62
C GLU A 710 -18.49 -71.76 51.91
N LYS A 711 -19.50 -72.61 51.71
CA LYS A 711 -20.80 -72.76 52.40
C LYS A 711 -21.99 -71.87 51.96
N LYS A 712 -22.89 -72.52 51.21
CA LYS A 712 -24.30 -72.82 51.60
C LYS A 712 -24.90 -73.72 50.50
N GLN A 713 -25.00 -75.03 50.68
CA GLN A 713 -26.13 -75.73 51.34
C GLN A 713 -27.50 -75.07 51.14
N THR A 714 -28.23 -75.62 50.16
CA THR A 714 -29.57 -76.26 50.26
C THR A 714 -30.81 -75.43 50.64
N LYS A 715 -31.89 -75.78 49.92
CA LYS A 715 -33.35 -75.63 50.16
C LYS A 715 -33.98 -74.41 49.48
N ILE A 716 -35.02 -74.53 48.65
CA ILE A 716 -35.87 -75.62 48.14
C ILE A 716 -36.25 -75.20 46.71
#